data_AF-A0AAJ5NSC9-F1
#
_entry.id   AF-A0AAJ5NSC9-F1
#
_cell.length_a   1.000
_cell.length_b   1.000
_cell.length_c   1.000
_cell.angle_alpha   90.00
_cell.angle_beta   90.00
_cell.angle_gamma   90.00
#
_symmetry.space_group_name_H-M   'P 1'
#
loop_
_entity.id
_entity.type
_entity.pdbx_description
1 polymer ?
#
loop_
_entity_poly.entity_id
_entity_poly.type
_entity_poly.pdbx_seq_one_letter_code
_entity_poly.pdbx_strand_id
1 'polypeptide(L)'
;MKKLKKILTFSIPSTFTPFTLLSCVVQPAWERQELNANFNVATSSPGAFKVGFNTFAWPSRQDDYHVNSFLVQTVYENNLEIEKSGISEESKTKKDKSFNYEISSPSYSYNAFVNLKAILLVDQDGTEHLFDSDDHEIGYLEKGQKAKSLVIQLGSNNKKSINSDFFKKTLESAKKMQFFLKDNIPWVDYLGNPSGFYVKPEDYFYGFRASRLSEPAYRARFGGSLEIDKMAQEKIPNFDPKSSYFTNTISNFYLLDLFGLDTANFDKEDKYIQEYQGSFSDYKGKKALSFEKGTTKDKVFLSGFFDKIVLAGMLRPIPSDFINKRNKETATEKDGILQGRFGETGDALKFGAYWYGEDFKKDMLFNSPYTITVWDQHLQSWKINKHYPRTDWQKILPYTFKKINFNYSKYSSPSAFESSKFNSYREGTLMTVGFDSLNESQKNLVAADQKKYGWTLQRAETKNSLHKWYYSLLVPGSLKQEFRPETGVNFDENYYGFNNNFAKLNYGVSLSELASGKAKVIENLVSGPSLEFRQIIANAFNLYTTAQTISSQALAWYNFIAPDNKINSSPTSKTARDYYKEANTIKLVDSEGKVYYQKDPETEKQQNFANVNNAQKQFQTSNFEVLKARMKKLLDKFYADNKLSANEKVSWTSHSFYTNTPQRNIAAIEEAAKAIESLDPRLEIKLIWPITDLTKRTNYLLTKTGGLDYGGWGYDYNGIGSVLDGRIQKNGIGYALLSAIYAKGENSEIAKSYPQIYKYAVAAKKHFDKYAQKGYIRKFEEWKDATNSPDFGADDQHMSPDLVNFFIGSVIETQDPKNPGKKIKKWKSFVDVLNEKNQGKSEEIVFDFYAESAIFNLSYQEENNDQDLIQLSSELSSLLSPGLNDLLQVSSSTPYVFLQNPNIIAPRASDTYGDYVPPDMIFIKPLMEKAKKANEIGDN
;
A
#
# COMPACT_ATOMS: atom_id res chain seq x y z
N MET A 1 102.61 20.93 16.57
CA MET A 1 102.95 19.51 16.26
C MET A 1 101.77 18.89 15.52
N LYS A 2 101.78 19.01 14.18
CA LYS A 2 101.99 17.96 13.16
C LYS A 2 100.90 16.87 13.12
N LYS A 3 99.97 17.11 12.18
CA LYS A 3 98.94 16.25 11.61
C LYS A 3 99.52 15.00 10.93
N LEU A 4 98.76 13.90 10.95
CA LEU A 4 98.88 12.85 9.95
C LEU A 4 97.50 12.50 9.36
N LYS A 5 97.49 12.37 8.04
CA LYS A 5 96.39 11.95 7.16
C LYS A 5 96.07 10.46 7.35
N LYS A 6 94.81 10.06 7.09
CA LYS A 6 94.48 8.87 6.29
C LYS A 6 93.13 9.06 5.57
N ILE A 7 93.11 8.52 4.35
CA ILE A 7 92.09 8.60 3.30
C ILE A 7 91.07 7.48 3.51
N LEU A 8 89.78 7.69 3.24
CA LEU A 8 88.90 6.63 2.74
C LEU A 8 87.71 7.19 1.94
N THR A 9 87.35 6.43 0.91
CA THR A 9 86.48 6.65 -0.25
C THR A 9 85.00 6.95 0.04
N PHE A 10 84.42 7.92 -0.70
CA PHE A 10 82.98 8.19 -0.77
C PHE A 10 82.31 7.37 -1.88
N SER A 11 81.30 6.59 -1.52
CA SER A 11 80.28 6.03 -2.42
C SER A 11 79.02 6.92 -2.36
N ILE A 12 78.46 7.23 -3.53
CA ILE A 12 77.28 8.08 -3.73
C ILE A 12 76.02 7.27 -3.37
N PRO A 13 75.18 7.70 -2.40
CA PRO A 13 73.85 7.13 -2.22
C PRO A 13 72.85 7.85 -3.12
N SER A 14 72.20 7.07 -3.98
CA SER A 14 71.00 7.43 -4.73
C SER A 14 69.91 7.99 -3.82
N THR A 15 69.40 9.18 -4.15
CA THR A 15 68.20 9.76 -3.54
C THR A 15 66.98 8.91 -3.88
N PHE A 16 66.54 8.07 -2.95
CA PHE A 16 65.20 7.48 -2.95
C PHE A 16 64.21 8.58 -2.52
N THR A 17 63.43 9.11 -3.46
CA THR A 17 62.24 9.90 -3.15
C THR A 17 61.19 8.94 -2.60
N PRO A 18 60.70 9.10 -1.36
CA PRO A 18 59.58 8.29 -0.89
C PRO A 18 58.34 8.69 -1.69
N PHE A 19 57.91 7.81 -2.60
CA PHE A 19 56.53 7.80 -3.05
C PHE A 19 55.66 7.55 -1.81
N THR A 20 55.14 8.63 -1.22
CA THR A 20 53.96 8.54 -0.37
C THR A 20 52.85 8.00 -1.26
N LEU A 21 52.61 6.69 -1.16
CA LEU A 21 51.35 6.09 -1.57
C LEU A 21 50.28 6.76 -0.71
N LEU A 22 49.75 7.89 -1.20
CA LEU A 22 48.46 8.41 -0.78
C LEU A 22 47.46 7.31 -1.12
N SER A 23 47.25 6.37 -0.21
CA SER A 23 46.08 5.52 -0.27
C SER A 23 44.90 6.48 -0.28
N CYS A 24 44.13 6.48 -1.36
CA CYS A 24 42.89 7.23 -1.45
C CYS A 24 41.94 6.63 -0.41
N VAL A 25 42.06 7.06 0.85
CA VAL A 25 41.15 6.64 1.91
C VAL A 25 39.77 7.13 1.50
N VAL A 26 38.88 6.19 1.20
CA VAL A 26 37.49 6.49 0.90
C VAL A 26 36.92 7.15 2.15
N GLN A 27 36.63 8.44 2.05
CA GLN A 27 35.96 9.15 3.13
C GLN A 27 34.58 8.50 3.36
N PRO A 28 34.15 8.23 4.60
CA PRO A 28 32.80 7.74 4.85
C PRO A 28 31.73 8.73 4.38
N ALA A 29 30.59 8.23 3.91
CA ALA A 29 29.53 9.10 3.38
C ALA A 29 28.88 9.97 4.47
N TRP A 30 28.81 9.49 5.72
CA TRP A 30 28.31 10.28 6.85
C TRP A 30 29.17 11.53 7.13
N GLU A 31 30.49 11.48 6.90
CA GLU A 31 31.36 12.66 7.05
C GLU A 31 31.09 13.71 5.97
N ARG A 32 30.74 13.26 4.77
CA ARG A 32 30.30 14.13 3.67
C ARG A 32 28.84 14.58 3.79
N GLN A 33 28.12 14.09 4.80
CA GLN A 33 26.66 14.27 4.96
C GLN A 33 25.89 13.81 3.70
N GLU A 34 26.31 12.69 3.11
CA GLU A 34 25.67 12.05 1.95
C GLU A 34 25.01 10.73 2.35
N LEU A 35 23.75 10.53 1.95
CA LEU A 35 23.05 9.26 2.03
C LEU A 35 23.06 8.60 0.65
N ASN A 36 23.66 7.42 0.53
CA ASN A 36 23.72 6.69 -0.74
C ASN A 36 22.85 5.43 -0.71
N ALA A 37 22.22 5.13 -1.84
CA ALA A 37 21.57 3.85 -2.12
C ALA A 37 22.02 3.33 -3.50
N ASN A 38 22.21 2.02 -3.61
CA ASN A 38 22.65 1.37 -4.85
C ASN A 38 21.57 0.40 -5.34
N PHE A 39 21.25 0.45 -6.64
CA PHE A 39 20.22 -0.36 -7.28
C PHE A 39 20.83 -1.29 -8.35
N ASN A 40 20.47 -2.58 -8.34
CA ASN A 40 20.93 -3.57 -9.32
C ASN A 40 20.10 -3.54 -10.62
N VAL A 41 20.06 -2.38 -11.26
CA VAL A 41 19.43 -2.16 -12.57
C VAL A 41 20.36 -1.29 -13.40
N ALA A 42 20.37 -1.51 -14.72
CA ALA A 42 21.33 -0.84 -15.61
C ALA A 42 21.15 0.68 -15.65
N THR A 43 19.89 1.12 -15.62
CA THR A 43 19.55 2.53 -15.67
C THR A 43 18.37 2.85 -14.75
N SER A 44 18.32 4.10 -14.30
CA SER A 44 17.09 4.76 -13.89
C SER A 44 16.22 5.04 -15.13
N SER A 45 15.02 5.60 -14.92
CA SER A 45 14.17 6.08 -16.01
C SER A 45 13.80 7.54 -15.75
N PRO A 46 14.67 8.51 -16.10
CA PRO A 46 14.32 9.94 -16.03
C PRO A 46 13.19 10.24 -17.02
N GLY A 47 12.36 11.23 -16.73
CA GLY A 47 11.33 11.66 -17.69
C GLY A 47 10.43 12.77 -17.18
N ALA A 48 9.72 13.40 -18.12
CA ALA A 48 8.74 14.43 -17.85
C ALA A 48 7.65 13.95 -16.89
N PHE A 49 7.21 14.85 -16.00
CA PHE A 49 6.18 14.65 -14.97
C PHE A 49 6.49 13.57 -13.93
N LYS A 50 7.67 12.94 -13.94
CA LYS A 50 8.00 11.92 -12.94
C LYS A 50 8.25 12.49 -11.55
N VAL A 51 8.71 13.73 -11.48
CA VAL A 51 8.79 14.54 -10.26
C VAL A 51 7.55 15.45 -10.24
N GLY A 52 6.84 15.53 -9.12
CA GLY A 52 5.77 16.53 -8.95
C GLY A 52 4.39 16.14 -9.45
N PHE A 53 4.22 14.94 -10.02
CA PHE A 53 2.88 14.42 -10.28
C PHE A 53 2.18 14.09 -8.96
N ASN A 54 1.08 14.78 -8.70
CA ASN A 54 0.18 14.48 -7.60
C ASN A 54 -1.03 13.72 -8.15
N THR A 55 -1.10 12.42 -7.87
CA THR A 55 -2.26 11.58 -8.18
C THR A 55 -3.26 11.52 -7.03
N PHE A 56 -3.21 12.51 -6.13
CA PHE A 56 -3.87 12.47 -4.84
C PHE A 56 -3.58 11.14 -4.13
N ALA A 57 -2.29 10.77 -4.10
CA ALA A 57 -1.80 9.58 -3.44
C ALA A 57 -0.80 9.98 -2.36
N TRP A 58 -0.75 9.19 -1.29
CA TRP A 58 0.34 9.30 -0.33
C TRP A 58 1.70 9.14 -1.05
N PRO A 59 2.79 9.72 -0.55
CA PRO A 59 4.12 9.44 -1.06
C PRO A 59 4.43 7.96 -0.74
N SER A 60 4.04 7.08 -1.66
CA SER A 60 4.27 5.64 -1.55
C SER A 60 5.71 5.24 -1.86
N ARG A 61 6.49 6.18 -2.40
CA ARG A 61 7.89 6.00 -2.75
C ARG A 61 8.76 7.03 -2.04
N GLN A 62 9.99 6.63 -1.72
CA GLN A 62 10.97 7.48 -1.04
C GLN A 62 11.25 8.78 -1.84
N ASP A 63 11.32 8.69 -3.16
CA ASP A 63 11.48 9.82 -4.06
C ASP A 63 10.31 10.81 -4.01
N ASP A 64 9.07 10.33 -3.80
CA ASP A 64 7.91 11.20 -3.63
C ASP A 64 8.06 12.04 -2.36
N TYR A 65 8.49 11.44 -1.24
CA TYR A 65 8.73 12.17 0.02
C TYR A 65 9.71 13.34 -0.15
N HIS A 66 10.82 13.12 -0.87
CA HIS A 66 11.87 14.12 -1.03
C HIS A 66 11.35 15.43 -1.64
N VAL A 67 10.41 15.33 -2.57
CA VAL A 67 9.81 16.47 -3.28
C VAL A 67 8.39 16.79 -2.82
N ASN A 68 7.90 16.12 -1.77
CA ASN A 68 6.57 16.36 -1.24
C ASN A 68 6.54 17.59 -0.32
N SER A 69 5.40 18.26 -0.33
CA SER A 69 5.09 19.31 0.62
C SER A 69 4.15 18.79 1.70
N PHE A 70 4.30 19.30 2.92
CA PHE A 70 3.48 18.88 4.04
C PHE A 70 2.81 20.08 4.71
N LEU A 71 1.56 19.91 5.13
CA LEU A 71 0.88 20.83 6.03
C LEU A 71 1.37 20.58 7.46
N VAL A 72 1.28 19.32 7.87
CA VAL A 72 1.79 18.73 9.12
C VAL A 72 2.61 17.52 8.75
N GLN A 73 3.64 17.23 9.53
CA GLN A 73 4.53 16.09 9.30
C GLN A 73 4.75 15.30 10.59
N THR A 74 4.62 13.97 10.53
CA THR A 74 5.09 13.11 11.63
C THR A 74 6.61 13.08 11.62
N VAL A 75 7.23 13.49 12.72
CA VAL A 75 8.67 13.47 12.96
C VAL A 75 8.98 12.30 13.88
N TYR A 76 10.06 11.58 13.57
CA TYR A 76 10.56 10.47 14.37
C TYR A 76 11.92 10.83 14.98
N GLU A 77 12.15 10.39 16.21
CA GLU A 77 13.43 10.59 16.90
C GLU A 77 13.83 9.37 17.74
N ASN A 78 15.09 9.35 18.16
CA ASN A 78 15.74 8.28 18.93
C ASN A 78 15.84 6.91 18.23
N ASN A 79 16.91 6.16 18.52
CA ASN A 79 17.06 4.80 17.99
C ASN A 79 16.14 3.82 18.72
N LEU A 80 15.58 2.87 17.98
CA LEU A 80 15.02 1.66 18.56
C LEU A 80 16.16 0.75 19.02
N GLU A 81 16.14 0.36 20.29
CA GLU A 81 17.02 -0.62 20.89
C GLU A 81 16.20 -1.78 21.47
N ILE A 82 16.45 -2.98 20.93
CA ILE A 82 15.87 -4.23 21.42
C ILE A 82 17.00 -5.08 22.00
N GLU A 83 16.81 -5.56 23.21
CA GLU A 83 17.74 -6.39 23.94
C GLU A 83 17.17 -7.78 24.15
N LYS A 84 18.07 -8.76 24.25
CA LYS A 84 17.73 -10.13 24.64
C LYS A 84 17.67 -10.19 26.17
N SER A 85 16.50 -10.52 26.73
CA SER A 85 16.26 -10.52 28.19
C SER A 85 16.27 -11.90 28.86
N GLY A 86 16.61 -12.97 28.13
CA GLY A 86 16.82 -14.31 28.70
C GLY A 86 16.35 -15.43 27.78
N ILE A 87 16.37 -16.67 28.29
CA ILE A 87 15.74 -17.83 27.64
C ILE A 87 14.28 -17.89 28.09
N SER A 88 13.35 -18.11 27.16
CA SER A 88 11.94 -18.24 27.52
C SER A 88 11.70 -19.47 28.41
N GLU A 89 10.76 -19.38 29.36
CA GLU A 89 10.48 -20.47 30.31
C GLU A 89 10.22 -21.81 29.61
N GLU A 90 9.40 -21.79 28.56
CA GLU A 90 9.04 -22.96 27.76
C GLU A 90 10.20 -23.64 27.03
N SER A 91 11.36 -22.96 26.94
CA SER A 91 12.54 -23.45 26.23
C SER A 91 13.74 -23.69 27.14
N LYS A 92 13.62 -23.45 28.45
CA LYS A 92 14.70 -23.74 29.41
C LYS A 92 15.12 -25.21 29.39
N THR A 93 14.21 -26.13 29.14
CA THR A 93 14.49 -27.58 29.09
C THR A 93 14.69 -28.12 27.66
N LYS A 94 14.40 -27.33 26.63
CA LYS A 94 14.52 -27.74 25.22
C LYS A 94 15.97 -27.60 24.74
N LYS A 95 16.37 -28.44 23.77
CA LYS A 95 17.68 -28.35 23.11
C LYS A 95 17.79 -27.08 22.25
N ASP A 96 16.67 -26.70 21.63
CA ASP A 96 16.53 -25.44 20.94
C ASP A 96 16.01 -24.37 21.90
N LYS A 97 16.75 -23.27 22.05
CA LYS A 97 16.43 -22.20 23.01
C LYS A 97 15.75 -21.05 22.28
N SER A 98 14.49 -20.77 22.60
CA SER A 98 13.89 -19.48 22.30
C SER A 98 14.26 -18.45 23.37
N PHE A 99 14.40 -17.20 22.95
CA PHE A 99 14.81 -16.10 23.82
C PHE A 99 13.67 -15.09 24.00
N ASN A 100 13.66 -14.44 25.16
CA ASN A 100 12.82 -13.28 25.42
C ASN A 100 13.55 -12.03 24.93
N TYR A 101 12.78 -11.05 24.46
CA TYR A 101 13.27 -9.77 23.97
C TYR A 101 12.50 -8.63 24.60
N GLU A 102 13.20 -7.55 24.90
CA GLU A 102 12.64 -6.35 25.52
C GLU A 102 13.11 -5.11 24.75
N ILE A 103 12.23 -4.11 24.67
CA ILE A 103 12.56 -2.82 24.07
C ILE A 103 13.18 -1.96 25.17
N SER A 104 14.51 -1.82 25.14
CA SER A 104 15.25 -1.00 26.10
C SER A 104 15.18 0.48 25.77
N SER A 105 15.00 0.82 24.50
CA SER A 105 14.75 2.19 24.04
C SER A 105 13.80 2.17 22.83
N PRO A 106 12.62 2.80 22.88
CA PRO A 106 11.77 2.95 21.70
C PRO A 106 12.23 4.14 20.86
N SER A 107 11.80 4.17 19.60
CA SER A 107 11.73 5.43 18.87
C SER A 107 10.52 6.23 19.36
N TYR A 108 10.59 7.55 19.21
CA TYR A 108 9.48 8.44 19.52
C TYR A 108 8.96 9.09 18.26
N SER A 109 7.68 9.43 18.22
CA SER A 109 7.08 10.19 17.14
C SER A 109 6.18 11.31 17.63
N TYR A 110 6.12 12.42 16.91
CA TYR A 110 5.22 13.54 17.17
C TYR A 110 4.84 14.20 15.85
N ASN A 111 3.73 14.95 15.84
CA ASN A 111 3.32 15.72 14.68
C ASN A 111 3.85 17.15 14.80
N ALA A 112 4.52 17.64 13.76
CA ALA A 112 5.13 18.96 13.69
C ALA A 112 4.48 19.81 12.59
N PHE A 113 4.34 21.10 12.84
CA PHE A 113 3.85 22.03 11.83
C PHE A 113 4.90 22.30 10.74
N VAL A 114 4.50 22.13 9.48
CA VAL A 114 5.34 22.43 8.31
C VAL A 114 4.87 23.72 7.66
N ASN A 115 3.90 23.66 6.74
CA ASN A 115 3.35 24.85 6.12
C ASN A 115 2.25 25.51 6.95
N LEU A 116 1.68 24.81 7.93
CA LEU A 116 0.62 25.33 8.80
C LEU A 116 1.16 26.22 9.91
N LYS A 117 0.43 27.29 10.19
CA LYS A 117 0.55 28.09 11.41
C LYS A 117 -0.41 27.61 12.50
N ALA A 118 -1.63 27.22 12.11
CA ALA A 118 -2.64 26.75 13.04
C ALA A 118 -3.74 25.91 12.35
N ILE A 119 -4.42 25.09 13.15
CA ILE A 119 -5.63 24.36 12.78
C ILE A 119 -6.78 24.86 13.64
N LEU A 120 -7.90 25.20 13.01
CA LEU A 120 -9.14 25.53 13.70
C LEU A 120 -10.14 24.39 13.49
N LEU A 121 -10.71 23.89 14.58
CA LEU A 121 -11.80 22.91 14.57
C LEU A 121 -13.08 23.57 15.06
N VAL A 122 -14.20 23.27 14.42
CA VAL A 122 -15.52 23.75 14.83
C VAL A 122 -16.39 22.53 15.17
N ASP A 123 -16.89 22.49 16.40
CA ASP A 123 -17.77 21.43 16.89
C ASP A 123 -19.17 21.48 16.27
N GLN A 124 -19.97 20.44 16.52
CA GLN A 124 -21.36 20.37 16.04
C GLN A 124 -22.19 21.58 16.50
N ASP A 125 -21.99 22.04 17.73
CA ASP A 125 -22.67 23.19 18.35
C ASP A 125 -22.15 24.56 17.87
N GLY A 126 -21.07 24.59 17.08
CA GLY A 126 -20.45 25.81 16.59
C GLY A 126 -19.30 26.34 17.46
N THR A 127 -18.94 25.67 18.55
CA THR A 127 -17.78 26.03 19.38
C THR A 127 -16.49 25.92 18.57
N GLU A 128 -15.64 26.94 18.64
CA GLU A 128 -14.38 27.02 17.89
C GLU A 128 -13.18 26.68 18.80
N HIS A 129 -12.28 25.80 18.32
CA HIS A 129 -11.06 25.39 19.02
C HIS A 129 -9.84 25.62 18.12
N LEU A 130 -8.91 26.45 18.58
CA LEU A 130 -7.69 26.79 17.85
C LEU A 130 -6.48 26.02 18.40
N PHE A 131 -5.76 25.36 17.48
CA PHE A 131 -4.53 24.62 17.76
C PHE A 131 -3.37 25.25 16.99
N ASP A 132 -2.50 25.97 17.69
CA ASP A 132 -1.40 26.78 17.16
C ASP A 132 -0.02 26.39 17.76
N SER A 133 0.06 25.21 18.39
CA SER A 133 1.30 24.62 18.92
C SER A 133 1.50 23.18 18.41
N ASP A 134 2.76 22.75 18.36
CA ASP A 134 3.20 21.36 18.16
C ASP A 134 4.04 20.82 19.33
N ASP A 135 3.84 21.37 20.54
CA ASP A 135 4.43 20.87 21.79
C ASP A 135 4.15 19.36 21.97
N HIS A 136 5.08 18.62 22.60
CA HIS A 136 5.03 17.15 22.69
C HIS A 136 5.83 16.59 23.89
N GLU A 137 5.71 17.20 25.06
CA GLU A 137 6.51 16.89 26.24
C GLU A 137 6.10 15.62 27.03
N ILE A 138 4.97 14.99 26.69
CA ILE A 138 4.44 13.78 27.37
C ILE A 138 4.83 12.52 26.60
N GLY A 139 5.20 11.45 27.32
CA GLY A 139 5.31 10.09 26.76
C GLY A 139 6.74 9.55 26.68
N TYR A 140 7.74 10.38 26.97
CA TYR A 140 9.11 9.92 27.15
C TYR A 140 9.20 8.92 28.29
N LEU A 141 9.95 7.83 28.08
CA LEU A 141 10.20 6.84 29.11
C LEU A 141 11.25 7.35 30.11
N GLU A 142 11.05 7.05 31.38
CA GLU A 142 12.08 7.27 32.39
C GLU A 142 13.25 6.32 32.19
N LYS A 143 14.43 6.70 32.70
CA LYS A 143 15.64 5.88 32.58
C LYS A 143 15.43 4.49 33.20
N GLY A 144 15.58 3.45 32.37
CA GLY A 144 15.46 2.05 32.79
C GLY A 144 14.06 1.45 32.59
N GLN A 145 13.05 2.28 32.26
CA GLN A 145 11.72 1.79 31.91
C GLN A 145 11.75 1.10 30.54
N LYS A 146 11.06 -0.04 30.42
CA LYS A 146 10.97 -0.81 29.17
C LYS A 146 9.71 -0.44 28.39
N ALA A 147 9.82 -0.34 27.07
CA ALA A 147 8.69 -0.03 26.21
C ALA A 147 7.91 -1.30 25.82
N LYS A 148 6.61 -1.13 25.54
CA LYS A 148 5.77 -2.17 24.91
C LYS A 148 5.67 -2.02 23.39
N SER A 149 5.88 -0.81 22.90
CA SER A 149 5.76 -0.44 21.48
C SER A 149 7.12 -0.04 20.91
N LEU A 150 7.35 -0.32 19.63
CA LEU A 150 8.60 0.05 18.95
C LEU A 150 8.72 1.56 18.76
N VAL A 151 7.57 2.21 18.57
CA VAL A 151 7.44 3.66 18.47
C VAL A 151 6.41 4.13 19.49
N ILE A 152 6.74 5.18 20.25
CA ILE A 152 5.81 5.86 21.16
C ILE A 152 5.45 7.22 20.58
N GLN A 153 4.17 7.44 20.30
CA GLN A 153 3.68 8.77 19.95
C GLN A 153 3.67 9.66 21.20
N LEU A 154 4.44 10.73 21.16
CA LEU A 154 4.49 11.75 22.20
C LEU A 154 3.21 12.61 22.18
N GLY A 155 2.81 13.08 23.36
CA GLY A 155 1.64 13.94 23.56
C GLY A 155 2.01 15.25 24.25
N SER A 156 1.02 16.10 24.52
CA SER A 156 1.25 17.38 25.22
C SER A 156 0.14 17.74 26.21
N ASN A 157 0.53 18.43 27.30
CA ASN A 157 -0.40 19.04 28.25
C ASN A 157 -0.95 20.36 27.72
N ASN A 158 -0.28 20.99 26.75
CA ASN A 158 -0.78 22.18 26.09
C ASN A 158 -2.01 21.81 25.25
N LYS A 159 -3.21 22.25 25.69
CA LYS A 159 -4.46 22.00 24.97
C LYS A 159 -4.49 22.58 23.55
N LYS A 160 -3.66 23.59 23.24
CA LYS A 160 -3.53 24.15 21.90
C LYS A 160 -2.55 23.37 21.01
N SER A 161 -1.91 22.32 21.53
CA SER A 161 -1.04 21.47 20.74
C SER A 161 -1.82 20.46 19.91
N ILE A 162 -1.39 20.24 18.66
CA ILE A 162 -1.87 19.16 17.79
C ILE A 162 -1.46 17.76 18.29
N ASN A 163 -0.56 17.67 19.26
CA ASN A 163 -0.19 16.41 19.91
C ASN A 163 -0.98 16.16 21.21
N SER A 164 -1.89 17.07 21.61
CA SER A 164 -2.69 16.90 22.82
C SER A 164 -3.81 15.87 22.64
N ASP A 165 -4.19 15.19 23.72
CA ASP A 165 -5.40 14.35 23.72
C ASP A 165 -6.68 15.16 23.51
N PHE A 166 -6.65 16.47 23.81
CA PHE A 166 -7.75 17.38 23.53
C PHE A 166 -7.96 17.53 22.02
N PHE A 167 -6.89 17.76 21.25
CA PHE A 167 -6.97 17.82 19.78
C PHE A 167 -7.59 16.57 19.17
N LYS A 168 -7.14 15.38 19.59
CA LYS A 168 -7.67 14.09 19.10
C LYS A 168 -9.17 13.96 19.36
N LYS A 169 -9.63 14.30 20.57
CA LYS A 169 -11.05 14.28 20.93
C LYS A 169 -11.87 15.31 20.15
N THR A 170 -11.34 16.51 19.95
CA THR A 170 -12.02 17.54 19.16
C THR A 170 -12.13 17.15 17.68
N LEU A 171 -11.14 16.46 17.12
CA LEU A 171 -11.23 15.92 15.74
C LEU A 171 -12.37 14.91 15.58
N GLU A 172 -12.68 14.11 16.60
CA GLU A 172 -13.75 13.12 16.57
C GLU A 172 -15.15 13.77 16.57
N SER A 173 -15.32 14.95 17.20
CA SER A 173 -16.60 15.65 17.31
C SER A 173 -16.81 16.78 16.28
N ALA A 174 -15.73 17.30 15.70
CA ALA A 174 -15.79 18.47 14.83
C ALA A 174 -16.58 18.22 13.53
N LYS A 175 -17.29 19.26 13.07
CA LYS A 175 -17.97 19.29 11.76
C LYS A 175 -17.17 20.01 10.68
N LYS A 176 -16.18 20.82 11.07
CA LYS A 176 -15.37 21.65 10.17
C LYS A 176 -13.95 21.77 10.69
N MET A 177 -13.01 21.79 9.74
CA MET A 177 -11.59 21.97 9.94
C MET A 177 -11.08 23.07 9.00
N GLN A 178 -10.33 24.02 9.54
CA GLN A 178 -9.68 25.07 8.75
C GLN A 178 -8.18 25.13 9.02
N PHE A 179 -7.42 25.38 7.96
CA PHE A 179 -5.96 25.43 7.99
C PHE A 179 -5.46 26.83 7.64
N PHE A 180 -4.72 27.43 8.56
CA PHE A 180 -4.02 28.69 8.33
C PHE A 180 -2.55 28.41 8.03
N LEU A 181 -2.03 28.99 6.95
CA LEU A 181 -0.64 28.79 6.53
C LEU A 181 0.30 29.75 7.28
N LYS A 182 1.58 29.38 7.40
CA LYS A 182 2.64 30.31 7.85
C LYS A 182 2.87 31.37 6.78
N ASP A 183 3.23 32.56 7.23
CA ASP A 183 3.53 33.68 6.35
C ASP A 183 4.95 33.52 5.74
N ASN A 184 5.16 34.06 4.53
CA ASN A 184 6.48 34.21 3.90
C ASN A 184 7.28 32.90 3.68
N ILE A 185 6.63 31.75 3.47
CA ILE A 185 7.34 30.53 3.07
C ILE A 185 7.75 30.65 1.60
N PRO A 186 9.05 30.68 1.26
CA PRO A 186 9.48 30.83 -0.13
C PRO A 186 9.35 29.50 -0.89
N TRP A 187 8.93 29.59 -2.14
CA TRP A 187 9.19 28.56 -3.14
C TRP A 187 10.66 28.64 -3.58
N VAL A 188 11.37 27.52 -3.64
CA VAL A 188 12.78 27.47 -4.10
C VAL A 188 12.92 26.77 -5.46
N ASP A 189 13.97 27.12 -6.20
CA ASP A 189 14.35 26.45 -7.45
C ASP A 189 15.04 25.09 -7.18
N TYR A 190 15.42 24.40 -8.27
CA TYR A 190 16.13 23.11 -8.19
C TYR A 190 17.55 23.20 -7.57
N LEU A 191 18.12 24.40 -7.43
CA LEU A 191 19.40 24.64 -6.78
C LEU A 191 19.25 24.93 -5.27
N GLY A 192 18.00 25.16 -4.84
CA GLY A 192 17.61 25.53 -3.48
C GLY A 192 17.61 27.04 -3.22
N ASN A 193 17.60 27.88 -4.25
CA ASN A 193 17.53 29.33 -4.10
C ASN A 193 16.06 29.82 -4.07
N PRO A 194 15.71 30.83 -3.26
CA PRO A 194 14.38 31.44 -3.31
C PRO A 194 14.03 31.97 -4.70
N SER A 195 12.84 31.61 -5.20
CA SER A 195 12.34 31.98 -6.53
C SER A 195 11.70 33.37 -6.61
N GLY A 196 11.40 33.97 -5.45
CA GLY A 196 10.59 35.19 -5.33
C GLY A 196 9.08 34.95 -5.23
N PHE A 197 8.62 33.70 -5.35
CA PHE A 197 7.23 33.32 -5.08
C PHE A 197 7.10 32.74 -3.67
N TYR A 198 5.90 32.87 -3.07
CA TYR A 198 5.63 32.43 -1.71
C TYR A 198 4.40 31.52 -1.65
N VAL A 199 4.43 30.56 -0.73
CA VAL A 199 3.33 29.60 -0.53
C VAL A 199 2.09 30.32 0.01
N LYS A 200 0.93 30.06 -0.60
CA LYS A 200 -0.36 30.65 -0.19
C LYS A 200 -1.54 29.66 -0.34
N PRO A 201 -2.73 29.93 0.25
CA PRO A 201 -3.86 29.01 0.16
C PRO A 201 -4.25 28.62 -1.27
N GLU A 202 -4.14 29.55 -2.21
CA GLU A 202 -4.41 29.34 -3.63
C GLU A 202 -3.51 28.25 -4.24
N ASP A 203 -2.28 28.07 -3.73
CA ASP A 203 -1.36 27.05 -4.23
C ASP A 203 -1.88 25.63 -3.95
N TYR A 204 -2.58 25.42 -2.83
CA TYR A 204 -3.20 24.14 -2.50
C TYR A 204 -4.43 23.86 -3.35
N PHE A 205 -5.20 24.90 -3.70
CA PHE A 205 -6.30 24.75 -4.64
C PHE A 205 -5.78 24.41 -6.03
N TYR A 206 -4.74 25.10 -6.51
CA TYR A 206 -4.08 24.79 -7.77
C TYR A 206 -3.56 23.35 -7.78
N GLY A 207 -2.94 22.89 -6.69
CA GLY A 207 -2.42 21.54 -6.58
C GLY A 207 -3.51 20.47 -6.55
N PHE A 208 -4.65 20.75 -5.92
CA PHE A 208 -5.82 19.88 -5.98
C PHE A 208 -6.38 19.81 -7.42
N ARG A 209 -6.58 20.95 -8.09
CA ARG A 209 -7.10 21.00 -9.47
C ARG A 209 -6.15 20.38 -10.49
N ALA A 210 -4.83 20.57 -10.34
CA ALA A 210 -3.83 19.90 -11.17
C ALA A 210 -3.87 18.37 -10.99
N SER A 211 -4.06 17.90 -9.74
CA SER A 211 -4.30 16.47 -9.50
C SER A 211 -5.52 15.98 -10.26
N ARG A 212 -6.67 16.68 -10.16
CA ARG A 212 -7.92 16.35 -10.88
C ARG A 212 -7.69 16.26 -12.40
N LEU A 213 -6.92 17.18 -12.95
CA LEU A 213 -6.57 17.23 -14.37
C LEU A 213 -5.63 16.11 -14.83
N SER A 214 -5.11 15.27 -13.94
CA SER A 214 -4.43 14.04 -14.36
C SER A 214 -5.39 12.98 -14.93
N GLU A 215 -6.66 13.01 -14.51
CA GLU A 215 -7.71 12.14 -15.02
C GLU A 215 -8.12 12.56 -16.45
N PRO A 216 -8.00 11.68 -17.47
CA PRO A 216 -8.24 12.05 -18.86
C PRO A 216 -9.65 12.60 -19.11
N ALA A 217 -10.68 11.99 -18.52
CA ALA A 217 -12.06 12.42 -18.69
C ALA A 217 -12.31 13.80 -18.09
N TYR A 218 -11.72 14.08 -16.93
CA TYR A 218 -11.80 15.41 -16.31
C TYR A 218 -11.02 16.43 -17.14
N ARG A 219 -9.77 16.13 -17.52
CA ARG A 219 -8.94 17.01 -18.35
C ARG A 219 -9.63 17.41 -19.65
N ALA A 220 -10.23 16.45 -20.36
CA ALA A 220 -10.96 16.69 -21.60
C ALA A 220 -12.16 17.64 -21.41
N ARG A 221 -12.91 17.50 -20.31
CA ARG A 221 -14.03 18.40 -19.97
C ARG A 221 -13.58 19.82 -19.63
N PHE A 222 -12.35 19.98 -19.17
CA PHE A 222 -11.84 21.21 -18.57
C PHE A 222 -10.70 21.85 -19.38
N GLY A 223 -10.67 21.59 -20.69
CA GLY A 223 -9.85 22.31 -21.67
C GLY A 223 -8.67 21.53 -22.27
N GLY A 224 -8.55 20.23 -22.00
CA GLY A 224 -7.70 19.30 -22.75
C GLY A 224 -8.48 18.52 -23.82
N SER A 225 -7.82 17.54 -24.44
CA SER A 225 -8.44 16.56 -25.34
C SER A 225 -7.49 15.40 -25.60
N LEU A 226 -7.98 14.31 -26.20
CA LEU A 226 -7.14 13.19 -26.60
C LEU A 226 -6.11 13.60 -27.66
N GLU A 227 -6.48 14.51 -28.56
CA GLU A 227 -5.61 15.07 -29.59
C GLU A 227 -4.49 15.92 -28.97
N ILE A 228 -4.83 16.75 -27.98
CA ILE A 228 -3.86 17.55 -27.23
C ILE A 228 -2.93 16.63 -26.43
N ASP A 229 -3.47 15.60 -25.77
CA ASP A 229 -2.67 14.61 -25.02
C ASP A 229 -1.64 13.91 -25.94
N LYS A 230 -2.07 13.43 -27.11
CA LYS A 230 -1.16 12.83 -28.10
C LYS A 230 -0.10 13.82 -28.57
N MET A 231 -0.51 15.04 -28.89
CA MET A 231 0.42 16.09 -29.31
C MET A 231 1.45 16.40 -28.23
N ALA A 232 1.03 16.44 -26.96
CA ALA A 232 1.92 16.66 -25.82
C ALA A 232 2.91 15.49 -25.67
N GLN A 233 2.44 14.24 -25.72
CA GLN A 233 3.30 13.05 -25.67
C GLN A 233 4.37 13.03 -26.76
N GLU A 234 4.03 13.48 -27.97
CA GLU A 234 4.96 13.54 -29.11
C GLU A 234 5.99 14.68 -28.98
N LYS A 235 5.58 15.83 -28.42
CA LYS A 235 6.38 17.06 -28.45
C LYS A 235 7.13 17.36 -27.15
N ILE A 236 6.74 16.77 -26.02
CA ILE A 236 7.42 16.98 -24.74
C ILE A 236 8.78 16.26 -24.76
N PRO A 237 9.91 16.98 -24.61
CA PRO A 237 11.22 16.36 -24.56
C PRO A 237 11.31 15.42 -23.36
N ASN A 238 11.91 14.23 -23.57
CA ASN A 238 12.07 13.20 -22.53
C ASN A 238 10.75 12.70 -21.92
N PHE A 239 9.62 12.82 -22.63
CA PHE A 239 8.42 12.09 -22.24
C PHE A 239 8.72 10.59 -22.32
N ASP A 240 8.56 9.88 -21.20
CA ASP A 240 8.69 8.42 -21.18
C ASP A 240 7.42 7.83 -21.82
N PRO A 241 7.49 7.09 -22.94
CA PRO A 241 6.32 6.46 -23.55
C PRO A 241 5.60 5.47 -22.64
N LYS A 242 6.24 5.05 -21.53
CA LYS A 242 5.65 4.19 -20.49
C LYS A 242 5.01 4.99 -19.35
N SER A 243 5.12 6.32 -19.36
CA SER A 243 4.50 7.19 -18.35
C SER A 243 2.98 7.08 -18.42
N SER A 244 2.34 6.93 -17.26
CA SER A 244 0.90 6.92 -17.15
C SER A 244 0.29 8.31 -17.00
N TYR A 245 1.07 9.41 -17.02
CA TYR A 245 0.58 10.76 -16.72
C TYR A 245 -0.74 11.12 -17.45
N PHE A 246 -0.79 10.92 -18.76
CA PHE A 246 -1.96 11.23 -19.60
C PHE A 246 -3.02 10.13 -19.63
N THR A 247 -2.78 8.98 -18.99
CA THR A 247 -3.71 7.84 -18.92
C THR A 247 -4.04 7.47 -17.47
N ASN A 248 -3.68 8.32 -16.50
CA ASN A 248 -3.75 7.98 -15.09
C ASN A 248 -5.18 8.11 -14.58
N THR A 249 -5.61 7.17 -13.76
CA THR A 249 -6.88 7.26 -13.04
C THR A 249 -6.63 7.58 -11.56
N ILE A 250 -7.39 8.51 -10.99
CA ILE A 250 -7.22 8.89 -9.58
C ILE A 250 -8.09 8.00 -8.70
N SER A 251 -7.47 7.00 -8.07
CA SER A 251 -8.19 5.99 -7.29
C SER A 251 -8.61 6.43 -5.89
N ASN A 252 -8.02 7.50 -5.34
CA ASN A 252 -8.14 7.84 -3.91
C ASN A 252 -9.06 9.03 -3.61
N PHE A 253 -9.72 9.62 -4.60
CA PHE A 253 -10.62 10.74 -4.32
C PHE A 253 -11.84 10.35 -3.51
N TYR A 254 -12.30 9.10 -3.59
CA TYR A 254 -13.39 8.61 -2.76
C TYR A 254 -13.07 8.73 -1.26
N LEU A 255 -11.80 8.81 -0.85
CA LEU A 255 -11.42 9.01 0.56
C LEU A 255 -12.01 10.29 1.16
N LEU A 256 -12.16 11.35 0.36
CA LEU A 256 -12.81 12.58 0.81
C LEU A 256 -14.28 12.31 1.17
N ASP A 257 -14.97 11.53 0.34
CA ASP A 257 -16.36 11.14 0.55
C ASP A 257 -16.51 10.14 1.71
N LEU A 258 -15.59 9.18 1.82
CA LEU A 258 -15.47 8.24 2.95
C LEU A 258 -15.39 8.99 4.28
N PHE A 259 -14.59 10.05 4.34
CA PHE A 259 -14.47 10.89 5.54
C PHE A 259 -15.61 11.91 5.69
N GLY A 260 -16.65 11.84 4.86
CA GLY A 260 -17.87 12.64 4.98
C GLY A 260 -17.74 14.08 4.50
N LEU A 261 -16.76 14.37 3.64
CA LEU A 261 -16.57 15.68 3.01
C LEU A 261 -17.30 15.72 1.67
N ASP A 262 -17.82 16.89 1.28
CA ASP A 262 -18.45 17.08 -0.03
C ASP A 262 -17.39 17.34 -1.10
N THR A 263 -17.10 16.34 -1.93
CA THR A 263 -16.09 16.44 -3.00
C THR A 263 -16.39 17.54 -4.01
N ALA A 264 -17.66 17.91 -4.23
CA ALA A 264 -18.03 18.98 -5.16
C ALA A 264 -17.60 20.37 -4.65
N ASN A 265 -17.47 20.54 -3.33
CA ASN A 265 -16.94 21.78 -2.74
C ASN A 265 -15.45 21.98 -3.05
N PHE A 266 -14.69 20.91 -3.33
CA PHE A 266 -13.26 21.01 -3.60
C PHE A 266 -12.97 21.54 -5.01
N ASP A 267 -13.91 21.40 -5.94
CA ASP A 267 -13.78 21.99 -7.29
C ASP A 267 -14.06 23.51 -7.28
N LYS A 268 -14.59 24.08 -6.18
CA LYS A 268 -14.97 25.49 -6.02
C LYS A 268 -13.98 26.24 -5.12
N GLU A 269 -13.29 27.24 -5.67
CA GLU A 269 -12.22 27.97 -4.97
C GLU A 269 -12.71 28.69 -3.71
N ASP A 270 -13.91 29.29 -3.74
CA ASP A 270 -14.54 30.00 -2.61
C ASP A 270 -15.01 29.07 -1.48
N LYS A 271 -15.19 27.78 -1.78
CA LYS A 271 -15.53 26.75 -0.79
C LYS A 271 -14.27 26.12 -0.21
N TYR A 272 -13.28 25.86 -1.05
CA TYR A 272 -11.98 25.32 -0.64
C TYR A 272 -11.16 26.33 0.17
N ILE A 273 -11.24 27.63 -0.18
CA ILE A 273 -10.54 28.73 0.48
C ILE A 273 -11.59 29.71 1.02
N GLN A 274 -11.71 29.77 2.35
CA GLN A 274 -12.67 30.66 3.01
C GLN A 274 -11.93 31.70 3.84
N GLU A 275 -12.48 32.92 3.87
CA GLU A 275 -12.02 33.95 4.79
C GLU A 275 -12.61 33.70 6.18
N TYR A 276 -11.76 33.67 7.20
CA TYR A 276 -12.22 33.42 8.57
C TYR A 276 -12.86 34.66 9.18
N GLN A 277 -14.10 34.51 9.68
CA GLN A 277 -14.90 35.59 10.28
C GLN A 277 -15.24 35.35 11.76
N GLY A 278 -14.67 34.32 12.38
CA GLY A 278 -15.01 33.89 13.74
C GLY A 278 -14.37 34.74 14.85
N SER A 279 -14.26 34.14 16.03
CA SER A 279 -13.91 34.80 17.28
C SER A 279 -12.41 35.11 17.48
N PHE A 280 -11.51 34.40 16.79
CA PHE A 280 -10.06 34.58 16.97
C PHE A 280 -9.51 35.79 16.18
N SER A 281 -9.25 36.91 16.87
CA SER A 281 -8.82 38.19 16.26
C SER A 281 -7.62 38.07 15.33
N ASP A 282 -6.63 37.26 15.68
CA ASP A 282 -5.36 37.13 14.95
C ASP A 282 -5.51 36.43 13.59
N TYR A 283 -6.67 35.81 13.37
CA TYR A 283 -7.00 35.06 12.15
C TYR A 283 -8.15 35.71 11.37
N LYS A 284 -8.84 36.69 11.96
CA LYS A 284 -9.99 37.36 11.31
C LYS A 284 -9.55 38.02 10.01
N GLY A 285 -10.30 37.77 8.93
CA GLY A 285 -9.98 38.26 7.59
C GLY A 285 -8.90 37.47 6.86
N LYS A 286 -8.33 36.42 7.46
CA LYS A 286 -7.32 35.58 6.79
C LYS A 286 -8.00 34.45 6.03
N LYS A 287 -7.42 34.12 4.87
CA LYS A 287 -7.81 32.96 4.07
C LYS A 287 -7.31 31.67 4.71
N ALA A 288 -8.17 30.66 4.74
CA ALA A 288 -7.86 29.33 5.25
C ALA A 288 -8.36 28.24 4.28
N LEU A 289 -7.61 27.15 4.17
CA LEU A 289 -8.13 25.94 3.51
C LEU A 289 -9.24 25.39 4.41
N SER A 290 -10.40 25.08 3.85
CA SER A 290 -11.60 24.77 4.63
C SER A 290 -12.23 23.45 4.19
N PHE A 291 -12.45 22.57 5.17
CA PHE A 291 -13.03 21.24 4.99
C PHE A 291 -14.19 21.08 5.95
N GLU A 292 -15.38 20.78 5.43
CA GLU A 292 -16.61 20.69 6.23
C GLU A 292 -17.44 19.47 5.86
N LYS A 293 -18.25 19.01 6.82
CA LYS A 293 -19.20 17.92 6.60
C LYS A 293 -20.08 18.22 5.38
N GLY A 294 -20.18 17.25 4.47
CA GLY A 294 -21.06 17.36 3.32
C GLY A 294 -22.53 17.51 3.74
N THR A 295 -23.28 18.32 3.00
CA THR A 295 -24.68 18.67 3.34
C THR A 295 -25.59 17.44 3.35
N THR A 296 -25.29 16.45 2.51
CA THR A 296 -26.01 15.18 2.37
C THR A 296 -25.47 14.06 3.26
N LYS A 297 -24.42 14.34 4.06
CA LYS A 297 -23.73 13.34 4.87
C LYS A 297 -24.21 13.37 6.32
N ASP A 298 -24.52 12.19 6.84
CA ASP A 298 -24.97 12.03 8.22
C ASP A 298 -23.81 12.30 9.21
N LYS A 299 -22.58 11.87 8.86
CA LYS A 299 -21.37 11.94 9.68
C LYS A 299 -20.18 12.46 8.89
N VAL A 300 -19.18 12.98 9.60
CA VAL A 300 -17.84 13.33 9.08
C VAL A 300 -16.79 12.71 9.99
N PHE A 301 -15.69 12.23 9.43
CA PHE A 301 -14.61 11.55 10.14
C PHE A 301 -13.30 12.34 9.99
N LEU A 302 -13.25 13.52 10.63
CA LEU A 302 -12.11 14.44 10.48
C LEU A 302 -10.79 13.88 11.05
N SER A 303 -10.84 12.97 12.02
CA SER A 303 -9.67 12.23 12.50
C SER A 303 -9.05 11.38 11.38
N GLY A 304 -9.88 10.59 10.67
CA GLY A 304 -9.43 9.80 9.51
C GLY A 304 -8.92 10.67 8.36
N PHE A 305 -9.60 11.79 8.08
CA PHE A 305 -9.11 12.78 7.11
C PHE A 305 -7.74 13.35 7.49
N PHE A 306 -7.56 13.73 8.76
CA PHE A 306 -6.29 14.26 9.24
C PHE A 306 -5.16 13.23 9.11
N ASP A 307 -5.37 12.01 9.59
CA ASP A 307 -4.35 10.97 9.56
C ASP A 307 -4.03 10.52 8.13
N LYS A 308 -5.04 10.28 7.29
CA LYS A 308 -4.84 9.68 5.97
C LYS A 308 -4.51 10.69 4.89
N ILE A 309 -5.08 11.90 4.93
CA ILE A 309 -4.93 12.90 3.86
C ILE A 309 -3.90 13.96 4.24
N VAL A 310 -3.96 14.48 5.47
CA VAL A 310 -3.13 15.60 5.92
C VAL A 310 -1.72 15.13 6.31
N LEU A 311 -1.60 14.17 7.23
CA LEU A 311 -0.30 13.66 7.68
C LEU A 311 0.45 12.91 6.56
N ALA A 312 -0.28 12.22 5.68
CA ALA A 312 0.31 11.58 4.51
C ALA A 312 0.76 12.59 3.44
N GLY A 313 0.44 13.88 3.55
CA GLY A 313 0.84 14.90 2.57
C GLY A 313 0.23 14.69 1.19
N MET A 314 -1.05 14.28 1.14
CA MET A 314 -1.80 14.14 -0.12
C MET A 314 -2.28 15.49 -0.67
N LEU A 315 -2.45 16.48 0.22
CA LEU A 315 -2.70 17.87 -0.14
C LEU A 315 -1.38 18.54 -0.48
N ARG A 316 -1.04 18.59 -1.78
CA ARG A 316 0.21 19.18 -2.26
C ARG A 316 -0.07 20.53 -2.90
N PRO A 317 0.63 21.61 -2.50
CA PRO A 317 0.54 22.89 -3.18
C PRO A 317 1.35 22.89 -4.47
N ILE A 318 0.95 23.72 -5.44
CA ILE A 318 1.77 24.10 -6.60
C ILE A 318 1.76 25.63 -6.73
N PRO A 319 2.85 26.28 -7.18
CA PRO A 319 3.04 27.72 -7.09
C PRO A 319 2.13 28.46 -8.08
N SER A 320 0.95 28.88 -7.64
CA SER A 320 -0.08 29.50 -8.47
C SER A 320 0.41 30.77 -9.17
N ASP A 321 1.18 31.61 -8.48
CA ASP A 321 1.73 32.85 -9.07
C ASP A 321 2.78 32.58 -10.16
N PHE A 322 3.62 31.56 -9.97
CA PHE A 322 4.59 31.14 -10.98
C PHE A 322 3.87 30.61 -12.23
N ILE A 323 2.88 29.74 -12.05
CA ILE A 323 2.08 29.19 -13.14
C ILE A 323 1.33 30.31 -13.87
N ASN A 324 0.69 31.21 -13.15
CA ASN A 324 -0.03 32.34 -13.74
C ASN A 324 0.89 33.26 -14.52
N LYS A 325 2.08 33.56 -13.99
CA LYS A 325 3.08 34.36 -14.72
C LYS A 325 3.52 33.64 -15.99
N ARG A 326 3.87 32.36 -15.89
CA ARG A 326 4.35 31.56 -17.02
C ARG A 326 3.29 31.44 -18.12
N ASN A 327 2.05 31.13 -17.75
CA ASN A 327 0.93 31.05 -18.68
C ASN A 327 0.69 32.39 -19.40
N LYS A 328 0.81 33.53 -18.70
CA LYS A 328 0.72 34.86 -19.35
C LYS A 328 1.86 35.11 -20.35
N GLU A 329 3.04 34.54 -20.11
CA GLU A 329 4.21 34.69 -20.98
C GLU A 329 4.18 33.74 -22.19
N THR A 330 3.55 32.56 -22.06
CA THR A 330 3.62 31.49 -23.08
C THR A 330 2.32 31.24 -23.83
N ALA A 331 1.17 31.56 -23.25
CA ALA A 331 -0.12 31.35 -23.90
C ALA A 331 -0.34 32.40 -24.99
N THR A 332 -1.03 31.99 -26.05
CA THR A 332 -1.34 32.84 -27.21
C THR A 332 -2.84 32.91 -27.40
N GLU A 333 -3.36 34.09 -27.72
CA GLU A 333 -4.77 34.26 -28.04
C GLU A 333 -5.00 33.89 -29.51
N LYS A 334 -5.90 32.93 -29.73
CA LYS A 334 -6.31 32.49 -31.07
C LYS A 334 -7.83 32.43 -31.11
N ASP A 335 -8.44 33.13 -32.06
CA ASP A 335 -9.89 33.21 -32.22
C ASP A 335 -10.62 33.70 -30.94
N GLY A 336 -9.99 34.60 -30.18
CA GLY A 336 -10.52 35.13 -28.91
C GLY A 336 -10.42 34.17 -27.72
N ILE A 337 -9.75 33.02 -27.90
CA ILE A 337 -9.54 32.01 -26.86
C ILE A 337 -8.06 31.95 -26.53
N LEU A 338 -7.73 32.10 -25.25
CA LEU A 338 -6.38 31.91 -24.76
C LEU A 338 -6.01 30.42 -24.81
N GLN A 339 -4.98 30.08 -25.58
CA GLN A 339 -4.51 28.72 -25.81
C GLN A 339 -3.07 28.55 -25.36
N GLY A 340 -2.77 27.41 -24.75
CA GLY A 340 -1.41 27.01 -24.41
C GLY A 340 -0.63 26.40 -25.59
N ARG A 341 0.53 25.81 -25.29
CA ARG A 341 1.51 25.33 -26.29
C ARG A 341 0.96 24.23 -27.21
N PHE A 342 0.03 23.42 -26.71
CA PHE A 342 -0.54 22.28 -27.42
C PHE A 342 -2.00 22.52 -27.84
N GLY A 343 -2.54 23.72 -27.56
CA GLY A 343 -3.92 24.08 -27.84
C GLY A 343 -4.88 23.89 -26.65
N GLU A 344 -4.35 23.55 -25.47
CA GLU A 344 -5.11 23.47 -24.23
C GLU A 344 -5.68 24.83 -23.82
N THR A 345 -6.87 24.82 -23.21
CA THR A 345 -7.61 26.01 -22.76
C THR A 345 -8.11 25.85 -21.33
N GLY A 346 -8.90 26.80 -20.82
CA GLY A 346 -9.65 26.64 -19.57
C GLY A 346 -8.78 26.27 -18.38
N ASP A 347 -9.24 25.32 -17.58
CA ASP A 347 -8.53 24.88 -16.37
C ASP A 347 -7.27 24.07 -16.68
N ALA A 348 -7.26 23.31 -17.78
CA ALA A 348 -6.07 22.59 -18.23
C ALA A 348 -4.90 23.56 -18.49
N LEU A 349 -5.18 24.72 -19.09
CA LEU A 349 -4.21 25.81 -19.21
C LEU A 349 -3.95 26.49 -17.86
N LYS A 350 -5.00 26.95 -17.15
CA LYS A 350 -4.90 27.73 -15.90
C LYS A 350 -4.01 27.05 -14.87
N PHE A 351 -4.11 25.74 -14.72
CA PHE A 351 -3.38 24.96 -13.71
C PHE A 351 -2.12 24.26 -14.26
N GLY A 352 -1.70 24.55 -15.49
CA GLY A 352 -0.43 24.09 -16.05
C GLY A 352 -0.34 22.58 -16.34
N ALA A 353 -1.47 21.94 -16.67
CA ALA A 353 -1.59 20.47 -16.80
C ALA A 353 -0.77 19.83 -17.91
N TYR A 354 -0.11 20.61 -18.77
CA TYR A 354 0.68 20.10 -19.88
C TYR A 354 2.16 20.51 -19.85
N TRP A 355 2.57 21.34 -18.90
CA TRP A 355 3.97 21.83 -18.84
C TRP A 355 4.56 21.83 -17.43
N TYR A 356 3.75 22.00 -16.37
CA TYR A 356 4.27 22.04 -15.00
C TYR A 356 4.76 20.64 -14.59
N GLY A 357 6.07 20.46 -14.56
CA GLY A 357 6.73 19.16 -14.33
C GLY A 357 7.40 18.55 -15.56
N GLU A 358 7.37 19.21 -16.73
CA GLU A 358 8.05 18.75 -17.95
C GLU A 358 9.58 18.67 -17.76
N ASP A 359 10.21 19.74 -17.28
CA ASP A 359 11.63 19.79 -16.90
C ASP A 359 11.76 20.30 -15.46
N PHE A 360 12.20 19.43 -14.53
CA PHE A 360 12.33 19.80 -13.11
C PHE A 360 13.26 21.00 -12.86
N LYS A 361 14.17 21.32 -13.79
CA LYS A 361 15.09 22.46 -13.65
C LYS A 361 14.45 23.79 -14.01
N LYS A 362 13.44 23.78 -14.88
CA LYS A 362 12.82 25.00 -15.44
C LYS A 362 11.40 25.21 -14.97
N ASP A 363 10.66 24.11 -14.83
CA ASP A 363 9.21 24.14 -14.71
C ASP A 363 8.73 23.82 -13.30
N MET A 364 9.62 23.45 -12.37
CA MET A 364 9.26 23.09 -11.00
C MET A 364 9.88 24.02 -9.96
N LEU A 365 9.06 24.39 -8.98
CA LEU A 365 9.52 24.98 -7.73
C LEU A 365 9.19 24.03 -6.57
N PHE A 366 9.95 24.16 -5.48
CA PHE A 366 9.90 23.24 -4.36
C PHE A 366 9.63 23.98 -3.05
N ASN A 367 8.79 23.39 -2.20
CA ASN A 367 8.69 23.72 -0.78
C ASN A 367 8.76 22.44 0.08
N SER A 368 9.53 21.47 -0.42
CA SER A 368 9.75 20.14 0.14
C SER A 368 11.05 20.06 0.96
N PRO A 369 11.28 18.99 1.74
CA PRO A 369 12.51 18.82 2.54
C PRO A 369 13.77 18.77 1.67
N TYR A 370 13.67 18.26 0.44
CA TYR A 370 14.75 18.16 -0.52
C TYR A 370 14.35 18.71 -1.90
N THR A 371 15.35 19.09 -2.69
CA THR A 371 15.22 19.50 -4.10
C THR A 371 15.94 18.50 -4.97
N ILE A 372 15.35 18.12 -6.11
CA ILE A 372 16.04 17.26 -7.07
C ILE A 372 17.08 18.09 -7.83
N THR A 373 18.31 17.58 -7.91
CA THR A 373 19.45 18.29 -8.54
C THR A 373 19.94 17.59 -9.80
N VAL A 374 19.90 16.26 -9.81
CA VAL A 374 20.30 15.42 -10.95
C VAL A 374 19.29 14.29 -11.11
N TRP A 375 18.88 14.03 -12.34
CA TRP A 375 18.18 12.81 -12.72
C TRP A 375 18.63 12.39 -14.12
N ASP A 376 19.60 11.48 -14.18
CA ASP A 376 20.07 10.86 -15.41
C ASP A 376 19.93 9.32 -15.34
N GLN A 377 20.47 8.62 -16.33
CA GLN A 377 20.36 7.16 -16.41
C GLN A 377 21.09 6.42 -15.28
N HIS A 378 22.13 6.99 -14.66
CA HIS A 378 22.96 6.29 -13.67
C HIS A 378 22.89 6.89 -12.28
N LEU A 379 22.39 8.13 -12.15
CA LEU A 379 22.32 8.87 -10.91
C LEU A 379 21.01 9.64 -10.78
N GLN A 380 20.38 9.50 -9.62
CA GLN A 380 19.37 10.42 -9.13
C GLN A 380 19.88 11.06 -7.84
N SER A 381 19.86 12.40 -7.75
CA SER A 381 20.43 13.12 -6.61
C SER A 381 19.54 14.25 -6.12
N TRP A 382 19.45 14.37 -4.80
CA TRP A 382 18.70 15.42 -4.12
C TRP A 382 19.58 16.18 -3.13
N LYS A 383 19.22 17.44 -2.89
CA LYS A 383 19.89 18.34 -1.94
C LYS A 383 18.88 18.90 -0.94
N ILE A 384 19.26 18.94 0.33
CA ILE A 384 18.40 19.45 1.40
C ILE A 384 17.99 20.91 1.14
N ASN A 385 16.70 21.20 1.31
CA ASN A 385 16.15 22.54 1.16
C ASN A 385 16.32 23.30 2.48
N LYS A 386 17.21 24.28 2.52
CA LYS A 386 17.43 25.10 3.73
C LYS A 386 16.23 25.99 4.09
N HIS A 387 15.26 26.16 3.20
CA HIS A 387 14.09 27.00 3.42
C HIS A 387 12.82 26.19 3.75
N TYR A 388 12.94 24.87 3.96
CA TYR A 388 11.79 24.05 4.36
C TYR A 388 11.24 24.52 5.73
N PRO A 389 9.93 24.78 5.85
CA PRO A 389 9.40 25.56 6.98
C PRO A 389 9.03 24.73 8.21
N ARG A 390 9.45 23.46 8.32
CA ARG A 390 9.17 22.65 9.51
C ARG A 390 9.73 23.30 10.77
N THR A 391 8.98 23.22 11.87
CA THR A 391 9.47 23.58 13.21
C THR A 391 10.83 22.92 13.47
N ASP A 392 11.78 23.69 14.02
CA ASP A 392 13.16 23.26 14.31
C ASP A 392 14.05 22.83 13.13
N TRP A 393 13.61 23.02 11.88
CA TRP A 393 14.38 22.62 10.69
C TRP A 393 15.82 23.14 10.67
N GLN A 394 16.03 24.44 10.96
CA GLN A 394 17.38 25.03 10.96
C GLN A 394 18.32 24.39 11.99
N LYS A 395 17.77 23.96 13.14
CA LYS A 395 18.56 23.40 14.24
C LYS A 395 19.17 22.05 13.87
N ILE A 396 18.52 21.28 12.99
CA ILE A 396 18.96 19.93 12.62
C ILE A 396 19.93 19.89 11.43
N LEU A 397 19.97 20.93 10.60
CA LEU A 397 20.81 21.01 9.39
C LEU A 397 22.30 20.71 9.62
N PRO A 398 22.93 21.07 10.76
CA PRO A 398 24.35 20.79 10.97
C PRO A 398 24.70 19.30 11.03
N TYR A 399 23.75 18.43 11.41
CA TYR A 399 24.02 17.02 11.74
C TYR A 399 23.09 16.02 11.07
N THR A 400 22.39 16.42 10.00
CA THR A 400 21.62 15.52 9.13
C THR A 400 22.27 15.35 7.75
N PHE A 401 21.70 14.51 6.88
CA PHE A 401 22.17 14.32 5.51
C PHE A 401 21.74 15.47 4.60
N LYS A 402 22.72 16.11 3.94
CA LYS A 402 22.54 17.25 3.04
C LYS A 402 22.30 16.84 1.61
N LYS A 403 22.74 15.63 1.24
CA LYS A 403 22.63 15.10 -0.13
C LYS A 403 22.20 13.64 -0.10
N ILE A 404 21.37 13.26 -1.06
CA ILE A 404 20.92 11.88 -1.25
C ILE A 404 21.32 11.47 -2.67
N ASN A 405 21.90 10.28 -2.82
CA ASN A 405 22.32 9.75 -4.13
C ASN A 405 21.78 8.33 -4.32
N PHE A 406 21.06 8.13 -5.41
CA PHE A 406 20.65 6.80 -5.88
C PHE A 406 21.50 6.46 -7.10
N ASN A 407 22.32 5.43 -6.96
CA ASN A 407 23.23 4.97 -8.01
C ASN A 407 22.66 3.71 -8.68
N TYR A 408 22.62 3.70 -10.01
CA TYR A 408 22.07 2.61 -10.81
C TYR A 408 23.17 1.92 -11.61
N SER A 409 23.44 0.67 -11.26
CA SER A 409 24.47 -0.16 -11.89
C SER A 409 23.99 -1.60 -12.01
N LYS A 410 24.24 -2.24 -13.17
CA LYS A 410 23.93 -3.66 -13.36
C LYS A 410 25.11 -4.53 -12.90
N TYR A 411 24.81 -5.50 -12.06
CA TYR A 411 25.78 -6.50 -11.60
C TYR A 411 25.61 -7.82 -12.36
N SER A 412 26.70 -8.58 -12.48
CA SER A 412 26.73 -9.88 -13.18
C SER A 412 25.87 -10.95 -12.52
N SER A 413 25.65 -10.86 -11.20
CA SER A 413 24.79 -11.77 -10.44
C SER A 413 24.19 -11.08 -9.20
N PRO A 414 23.11 -11.65 -8.61
CA PRO A 414 22.62 -11.20 -7.31
C PRO A 414 23.68 -11.27 -6.19
N SER A 415 24.52 -12.30 -6.19
CA SER A 415 25.57 -12.47 -5.18
C SER A 415 26.69 -11.42 -5.30
N ALA A 416 27.03 -10.99 -6.51
CA ALA A 416 27.98 -9.91 -6.75
C ALA A 416 27.45 -8.57 -6.20
N PHE A 417 26.16 -8.31 -6.40
CA PHE A 417 25.50 -7.12 -5.86
C PHE A 417 25.48 -7.11 -4.33
N GLU A 418 25.09 -8.21 -3.68
CA GLU A 418 25.08 -8.29 -2.21
C GLU A 418 26.48 -8.18 -1.61
N SER A 419 27.50 -8.74 -2.28
CA SER A 419 28.90 -8.55 -1.89
C SER A 419 29.35 -7.09 -2.03
N SER A 420 28.97 -6.41 -3.10
CA SER A 420 29.24 -4.98 -3.29
C SER A 420 28.56 -4.13 -2.21
N LYS A 421 27.31 -4.42 -1.85
CA LYS A 421 26.61 -3.72 -0.76
C LYS A 421 27.35 -3.85 0.57
N PHE A 422 27.77 -5.07 0.93
CA PHE A 422 28.50 -5.27 2.19
C PHE A 422 29.85 -4.53 2.21
N ASN A 423 30.58 -4.51 1.09
CA ASN A 423 31.81 -3.74 0.98
C ASN A 423 31.55 -2.23 1.13
N SER A 424 30.54 -1.70 0.45
CA SER A 424 30.13 -0.30 0.59
C SER A 424 29.68 0.04 2.01
N TYR A 425 29.00 -0.88 2.70
CA TYR A 425 28.67 -0.73 4.12
C TYR A 425 29.92 -0.67 5.00
N ARG A 426 30.88 -1.58 4.78
CA ARG A 426 32.16 -1.62 5.52
C ARG A 426 33.00 -0.35 5.31
N GLU A 427 32.97 0.22 4.12
CA GLU A 427 33.61 1.50 3.77
C GLU A 427 32.83 2.73 4.28
N GLY A 428 31.64 2.53 4.85
CA GLY A 428 30.79 3.60 5.35
C GLY A 428 30.14 4.43 4.24
N THR A 429 30.08 3.93 3.00
CA THR A 429 29.39 4.58 1.88
C THR A 429 27.90 4.22 1.83
N LEU A 430 27.52 3.05 2.34
CA LEU A 430 26.13 2.70 2.70
C LEU A 430 25.95 2.74 4.23
N MET A 431 24.76 3.11 4.67
CA MET A 431 24.45 3.27 6.09
C MET A 431 23.92 2.01 6.76
N THR A 432 23.34 1.11 5.99
CA THR A 432 22.69 -0.10 6.51
C THR A 432 22.82 -1.27 5.55
N VAL A 433 22.78 -2.50 6.07
CA VAL A 433 22.68 -3.73 5.28
C VAL A 433 21.97 -4.82 6.10
N GLY A 434 21.15 -5.64 5.44
CA GLY A 434 20.45 -6.75 6.09
C GLY A 434 21.40 -7.92 6.38
N PHE A 435 21.39 -8.45 7.61
CA PHE A 435 22.27 -9.57 7.99
C PHE A 435 21.98 -10.84 7.17
N ASP A 436 20.71 -11.08 6.84
CA ASP A 436 20.30 -12.26 6.07
C ASP A 436 20.69 -12.19 4.58
N SER A 437 21.07 -11.01 4.06
CA SER A 437 21.58 -10.88 2.69
C SER A 437 23.08 -11.18 2.59
N LEU A 438 23.76 -11.32 3.73
CA LEU A 438 25.18 -11.65 3.79
C LEU A 438 25.42 -13.13 3.52
N ASN A 439 26.56 -13.45 2.92
CA ASN A 439 27.02 -14.84 2.85
C ASN A 439 27.57 -15.31 4.22
N GLU A 440 27.73 -16.62 4.41
CA GLU A 440 28.15 -17.20 5.70
C GLU A 440 29.51 -16.67 6.20
N SER A 441 30.46 -16.41 5.30
CA SER A 441 31.75 -15.81 5.68
C SER A 441 31.59 -14.39 6.24
N GLN A 442 30.76 -13.57 5.60
CA GLN A 442 30.43 -12.22 6.05
C GLN A 442 29.64 -12.24 7.37
N LYS A 443 28.68 -13.17 7.52
CA LYS A 443 27.94 -13.36 8.79
C LYS A 443 28.88 -13.67 9.94
N ASN A 444 29.84 -14.57 9.74
CA ASN A 444 30.84 -14.92 10.75
C ASN A 444 31.74 -13.73 11.11
N LEU A 445 32.17 -12.95 10.11
CA LEU A 445 32.95 -11.74 10.32
C LEU A 445 32.20 -10.70 11.17
N VAL A 446 30.92 -10.50 10.88
CA VAL A 446 30.05 -9.56 11.60
C VAL A 446 29.75 -10.07 13.01
N ALA A 447 29.48 -11.36 13.18
CA ALA A 447 29.22 -11.98 14.47
C ALA A 447 30.44 -11.93 15.41
N ALA A 448 31.66 -11.94 14.86
CA ALA A 448 32.89 -11.84 15.64
C ALA A 448 33.16 -10.42 16.19
N ASP A 449 32.59 -9.37 15.58
CA ASP A 449 32.77 -7.98 16.02
C ASP A 449 31.47 -7.17 15.86
N GLN A 450 30.46 -7.57 16.62
CA GLN A 450 29.10 -7.01 16.56
C GLN A 450 29.08 -5.49 16.74
N LYS A 451 29.92 -4.95 17.63
CA LYS A 451 29.98 -3.51 17.93
C LYS A 451 30.52 -2.71 16.74
N LYS A 452 31.60 -3.17 16.10
CA LYS A 452 32.20 -2.49 14.93
C LYS A 452 31.22 -2.41 13.76
N TYR A 453 30.49 -3.50 13.52
CA TYR A 453 29.54 -3.58 12.41
C TYR A 453 28.14 -3.09 12.78
N GLY A 454 27.95 -2.51 13.97
CA GLY A 454 26.69 -1.90 14.38
C GLY A 454 25.52 -2.89 14.35
N TRP A 455 25.73 -4.06 14.96
CA TRP A 455 24.72 -5.09 15.15
C TRP A 455 23.56 -4.56 15.98
N THR A 456 22.37 -4.49 15.40
CA THR A 456 21.14 -4.12 16.09
C THR A 456 20.06 -5.18 15.88
N LEU A 457 19.14 -5.26 16.83
CA LEU A 457 17.94 -6.07 16.70
C LEU A 457 16.79 -5.19 16.23
N GLN A 458 16.12 -5.61 15.16
CA GLN A 458 14.92 -4.98 14.65
C GLN A 458 13.76 -5.96 14.69
N ARG A 459 12.54 -5.46 14.89
CA ARG A 459 11.31 -6.24 14.69
C ARG A 459 10.68 -5.82 13.36
N ALA A 460 9.76 -6.56 12.76
CA ALA A 460 8.92 -6.03 11.68
C ALA A 460 7.48 -5.97 12.17
N GLU A 461 6.75 -4.92 11.81
CA GLU A 461 5.32 -4.80 12.06
C GLU A 461 4.63 -4.69 10.70
N THR A 462 3.47 -5.33 10.55
CA THR A 462 2.68 -5.31 9.32
C THR A 462 1.34 -4.67 9.65
N LYS A 463 1.19 -3.40 9.27
CA LYS A 463 0.02 -2.58 9.62
C LYS A 463 -0.79 -2.12 8.41
N ASN A 464 -0.13 -1.73 7.32
CA ASN A 464 -0.73 -0.84 6.31
C ASN A 464 -1.12 -1.51 5.00
N SER A 465 -1.16 -2.84 4.95
CA SER A 465 -1.52 -3.58 3.74
C SER A 465 -2.37 -4.80 4.05
N LEU A 466 -3.37 -5.06 3.20
CA LEU A 466 -4.05 -6.35 3.16
C LEU A 466 -3.00 -7.48 3.10
N HIS A 467 -3.05 -8.41 4.05
CA HIS A 467 -2.29 -9.63 3.93
C HIS A 467 -2.96 -10.52 2.87
N LYS A 468 -2.19 -11.13 1.96
CA LYS A 468 -2.69 -11.95 0.84
C LYS A 468 -3.44 -11.18 -0.25
N TRP A 469 -2.78 -10.19 -0.85
CA TRP A 469 -3.14 -9.63 -2.16
C TRP A 469 -3.07 -10.62 -3.35
N TYR A 470 -2.80 -11.90 -3.09
CA TYR A 470 -2.79 -12.97 -4.08
C TYR A 470 -3.48 -14.20 -3.47
N TYR A 471 -4.52 -14.74 -4.12
CA TYR A 471 -5.41 -15.73 -3.51
C TYR A 471 -6.17 -16.56 -4.56
N SER A 472 -6.84 -17.64 -4.12
CA SER A 472 -7.69 -18.49 -4.98
C SER A 472 -8.72 -17.69 -5.77
N LEU A 473 -8.78 -17.91 -7.07
CA LEU A 473 -9.80 -17.30 -7.90
C LEU A 473 -11.19 -17.88 -7.59
N LEU A 474 -12.11 -17.03 -7.12
CA LEU A 474 -13.49 -17.42 -6.76
C LEU A 474 -14.47 -17.31 -7.93
N VAL A 475 -14.29 -16.31 -8.81
CA VAL A 475 -15.17 -16.07 -9.97
C VAL A 475 -14.29 -15.90 -11.22
N PRO A 476 -14.22 -16.93 -12.09
CA PRO A 476 -13.36 -16.88 -13.26
C PRO A 476 -13.96 -16.01 -14.37
N GLY A 477 -13.10 -15.30 -15.11
CA GLY A 477 -13.54 -14.47 -16.23
C GLY A 477 -14.04 -15.27 -17.42
N SER A 478 -14.56 -14.57 -18.42
CA SER A 478 -15.09 -15.17 -19.64
C SER A 478 -14.11 -14.99 -20.80
N LEU A 479 -14.25 -15.83 -21.84
CA LEU A 479 -13.44 -15.70 -23.05
C LEU A 479 -13.96 -14.62 -24.02
N LYS A 480 -14.99 -13.86 -23.60
CA LYS A 480 -15.48 -12.70 -24.33
C LYS A 480 -14.82 -11.38 -23.92
N GLN A 481 -14.02 -11.41 -22.86
CA GLN A 481 -13.30 -10.24 -22.38
C GLN A 481 -12.22 -9.83 -23.37
N GLU A 482 -11.77 -8.58 -23.28
CA GLU A 482 -10.67 -8.10 -24.10
C GLU A 482 -9.34 -8.70 -23.62
N PHE A 483 -8.74 -9.58 -24.43
CA PHE A 483 -7.43 -10.15 -24.20
C PHE A 483 -6.35 -9.31 -24.89
N ARG A 484 -5.16 -9.26 -24.28
CA ARG A 484 -3.96 -8.79 -24.99
C ARG A 484 -3.59 -9.83 -26.06
N PRO A 485 -3.25 -9.40 -27.28
CA PRO A 485 -2.84 -10.31 -28.34
C PRO A 485 -1.65 -11.20 -27.92
N GLU A 486 -1.85 -12.52 -27.95
CA GLU A 486 -0.84 -13.53 -27.64
C GLU A 486 -0.52 -14.30 -28.91
N THR A 487 0.77 -14.39 -29.26
CA THR A 487 1.19 -14.92 -30.57
C THR A 487 0.95 -16.42 -30.63
N GLY A 488 0.21 -16.88 -31.65
CA GLY A 488 -0.08 -18.30 -31.86
C GLY A 488 -1.10 -18.90 -30.91
N VAL A 489 -1.84 -18.06 -30.17
CA VAL A 489 -2.82 -18.49 -29.19
C VAL A 489 -4.23 -18.13 -29.63
N ASN A 490 -5.11 -19.12 -29.57
CA ASN A 490 -6.55 -18.93 -29.70
C ASN A 490 -7.18 -18.90 -28.30
N PHE A 491 -8.03 -17.92 -28.05
CA PHE A 491 -8.78 -17.80 -26.79
C PHE A 491 -10.03 -18.69 -26.85
N ASP A 492 -9.82 -20.00 -26.74
CA ASP A 492 -10.87 -21.02 -26.61
C ASP A 492 -10.90 -21.64 -25.21
N GLU A 493 -11.81 -22.58 -24.96
CA GLU A 493 -12.01 -23.21 -23.64
C GLU A 493 -10.73 -23.84 -23.06
N ASN A 494 -9.74 -24.18 -23.88
CA ASN A 494 -8.45 -24.72 -23.42
C ASN A 494 -7.47 -23.63 -22.95
N TYR A 495 -7.82 -22.35 -23.08
CA TYR A 495 -6.98 -21.24 -22.62
C TYR A 495 -6.95 -21.11 -21.08
N TYR A 496 -7.99 -21.58 -20.40
CA TYR A 496 -8.05 -21.53 -18.95
C TYR A 496 -6.88 -22.28 -18.29
N GLY A 497 -6.38 -21.75 -17.18
CA GLY A 497 -5.38 -22.40 -16.34
C GLY A 497 -5.91 -23.62 -15.56
N PHE A 498 -7.04 -24.19 -15.95
CA PHE A 498 -7.67 -25.33 -15.29
C PHE A 498 -8.56 -26.08 -16.27
N ASN A 499 -8.78 -27.37 -16.01
CA ASN A 499 -9.57 -28.23 -16.90
C ASN A 499 -11.07 -28.22 -16.55
N ASN A 500 -11.89 -28.84 -17.41
CA ASN A 500 -13.34 -28.87 -17.23
C ASN A 500 -13.79 -29.58 -15.95
N ASN A 501 -13.05 -30.61 -15.51
CA ASN A 501 -13.34 -31.31 -14.26
C ASN A 501 -13.12 -30.40 -13.06
N PHE A 502 -12.04 -29.61 -13.07
CA PHE A 502 -11.82 -28.57 -12.07
C PHE A 502 -12.90 -27.49 -12.13
N ALA A 503 -13.28 -27.00 -13.31
CA ALA A 503 -14.34 -25.98 -13.42
C ALA A 503 -15.66 -26.44 -12.78
N LYS A 504 -16.10 -27.67 -13.11
CA LYS A 504 -17.34 -28.25 -12.57
C LYS A 504 -17.27 -28.46 -11.06
N LEU A 505 -16.13 -28.92 -10.54
CA LEU A 505 -16.01 -29.18 -9.12
C LEU A 505 -15.80 -27.89 -8.33
N ASN A 506 -14.96 -26.97 -8.81
CA ASN A 506 -14.56 -25.75 -8.12
C ASN A 506 -15.57 -24.61 -8.25
N TYR A 507 -16.31 -24.52 -9.35
CA TYR A 507 -17.27 -23.43 -9.65
C TYR A 507 -18.71 -23.93 -9.88
N GLY A 508 -18.92 -25.25 -9.98
CA GLY A 508 -20.24 -25.84 -10.25
C GLY A 508 -20.70 -25.75 -11.70
N VAL A 509 -19.83 -25.35 -12.63
CA VAL A 509 -20.16 -25.07 -14.04
C VAL A 509 -19.07 -25.56 -14.99
N SER A 510 -19.40 -25.80 -16.25
CA SER A 510 -18.42 -26.21 -17.29
C SER A 510 -17.57 -25.05 -17.82
N LEU A 511 -16.44 -25.37 -18.48
CA LEU A 511 -15.63 -24.36 -19.18
C LEU A 511 -16.43 -23.62 -20.26
N SER A 512 -17.30 -24.32 -20.98
CA SER A 512 -18.17 -23.72 -22.00
C SER A 512 -19.11 -22.65 -21.43
N GLU A 513 -19.67 -22.89 -20.24
CA GLU A 513 -20.54 -21.92 -19.55
C GLU A 513 -19.74 -20.71 -19.08
N LEU A 514 -18.54 -20.93 -18.51
CA LEU A 514 -17.63 -19.85 -18.10
C LEU A 514 -17.20 -18.99 -19.29
N ALA A 515 -16.77 -19.64 -20.38
CA ALA A 515 -16.34 -18.99 -21.61
C ALA A 515 -17.44 -18.12 -22.21
N SER A 516 -18.70 -18.54 -22.08
CA SER A 516 -19.84 -17.79 -22.57
C SER A 516 -20.08 -16.48 -21.82
N GLY A 517 -19.66 -16.36 -20.56
CA GLY A 517 -19.93 -15.23 -19.66
C GLY A 517 -21.29 -15.26 -18.95
N LYS A 518 -22.07 -16.33 -19.13
CA LYS A 518 -23.41 -16.50 -18.52
C LYS A 518 -23.42 -17.28 -17.21
N ALA A 519 -22.27 -17.76 -16.74
CA ALA A 519 -22.22 -18.68 -15.62
C ALA A 519 -22.57 -17.96 -14.31
N LYS A 520 -23.51 -18.53 -13.55
CA LYS A 520 -23.85 -18.10 -12.18
C LYS A 520 -23.13 -19.00 -11.19
N VAL A 521 -22.03 -18.51 -10.62
CA VAL A 521 -21.16 -19.33 -9.77
C VAL A 521 -21.39 -19.13 -8.27
N ILE A 522 -22.00 -18.01 -7.86
CA ILE A 522 -22.03 -17.56 -6.46
C ILE A 522 -22.72 -18.53 -5.51
N GLU A 523 -23.84 -19.15 -5.91
CA GLU A 523 -24.52 -20.12 -5.04
C GLU A 523 -23.67 -21.38 -4.77
N ASN A 524 -22.86 -21.80 -5.75
CA ASN A 524 -21.89 -22.89 -5.61
C ASN A 524 -20.72 -22.49 -4.71
N LEU A 525 -20.48 -21.19 -4.52
CA LEU A 525 -19.43 -20.72 -3.63
C LEU A 525 -19.79 -20.88 -2.14
N VAL A 526 -21.09 -20.93 -1.80
CA VAL A 526 -21.59 -21.00 -0.42
C VAL A 526 -22.35 -22.29 -0.10
N SER A 527 -22.38 -23.24 -1.03
CA SER A 527 -22.99 -24.56 -0.81
C SER A 527 -22.53 -25.60 -1.84
N GLY A 528 -22.86 -26.86 -1.58
CA GLY A 528 -22.63 -27.98 -2.50
C GLY A 528 -21.18 -28.46 -2.56
N PRO A 529 -20.87 -29.37 -3.50
CA PRO A 529 -19.54 -29.97 -3.67
C PRO A 529 -18.40 -28.95 -3.84
N SER A 530 -18.72 -27.79 -4.40
CA SER A 530 -17.77 -26.73 -4.70
C SER A 530 -17.22 -26.03 -3.46
N LEU A 531 -18.07 -25.79 -2.46
CA LEU A 531 -17.65 -25.29 -1.15
C LEU A 531 -16.69 -26.27 -0.46
N GLU A 532 -17.08 -27.54 -0.35
CA GLU A 532 -16.29 -28.56 0.34
C GLU A 532 -14.96 -28.82 -0.37
N PHE A 533 -14.95 -28.89 -1.72
CA PHE A 533 -13.73 -29.08 -2.51
C PHE A 533 -12.70 -27.97 -2.24
N ARG A 534 -13.10 -26.70 -2.38
CA ARG A 534 -12.20 -25.54 -2.18
C ARG A 534 -11.62 -25.51 -0.78
N GLN A 535 -12.47 -25.77 0.21
CA GLN A 535 -12.08 -25.78 1.61
C GLN A 535 -11.06 -26.87 1.92
N ILE A 536 -11.23 -28.07 1.36
CA ILE A 536 -10.26 -29.16 1.55
C ILE A 536 -8.91 -28.81 0.91
N ILE A 537 -8.88 -28.43 -0.38
CA ILE A 537 -7.61 -28.20 -1.08
C ILE A 537 -6.84 -27.00 -0.50
N ALA A 538 -7.54 -25.97 -0.01
CA ALA A 538 -6.91 -24.81 0.62
C ALA A 538 -6.32 -25.09 2.01
N ASN A 539 -6.68 -26.23 2.63
CA ASN A 539 -6.32 -26.55 4.01
C ASN A 539 -5.61 -27.89 4.19
N ALA A 540 -5.31 -28.60 3.11
CA ALA A 540 -4.67 -29.93 3.15
C ALA A 540 -3.21 -29.91 3.62
N PHE A 541 -2.55 -28.74 3.54
CA PHE A 541 -1.16 -28.55 3.92
C PHE A 541 -1.03 -27.86 5.29
N ASN A 542 0.14 -28.03 5.91
CA ASN A 542 0.52 -27.41 7.17
C ASN A 542 1.10 -26.01 6.92
N LEU A 543 0.38 -24.96 7.32
CA LEU A 543 0.83 -23.59 7.12
C LEU A 543 2.06 -23.25 7.98
N TYR A 544 2.14 -23.78 9.20
CA TYR A 544 3.29 -23.58 10.08
C TYR A 544 4.58 -24.09 9.44
N THR A 545 4.60 -25.35 8.98
CA THR A 545 5.77 -25.93 8.30
C THR A 545 6.12 -25.16 7.02
N THR A 546 5.11 -24.79 6.23
CA THR A 546 5.31 -24.03 4.99
C THR A 546 5.94 -22.67 5.26
N ALA A 547 5.43 -21.92 6.25
CA ALA A 547 5.97 -20.63 6.66
C ALA A 547 7.41 -20.75 7.21
N GLN A 548 7.67 -21.72 8.09
CA GLN A 548 9.01 -21.93 8.66
C GLN A 548 10.06 -22.33 7.61
N THR A 549 9.64 -23.05 6.55
CA THR A 549 10.52 -23.40 5.43
C THR A 549 10.91 -22.16 4.61
N ILE A 550 9.99 -21.20 4.47
CA ILE A 550 10.27 -19.92 3.82
C ILE A 550 11.18 -19.06 4.69
N SER A 551 10.90 -18.92 5.99
CA SER A 551 11.77 -18.22 6.94
C SER A 551 11.56 -18.73 8.35
N SER A 552 12.66 -18.93 9.09
CA SER A 552 12.61 -19.28 10.52
C SER A 552 12.00 -18.16 11.40
N GLN A 553 11.92 -16.94 10.88
CA GLN A 553 11.31 -15.78 11.54
C GLN A 553 9.85 -15.56 11.10
N ALA A 554 9.29 -16.45 10.28
CA ALA A 554 7.93 -16.35 9.79
C ALA A 554 6.92 -16.73 10.88
N LEU A 555 5.78 -16.04 10.89
CA LEU A 555 4.60 -16.47 11.61
C LEU A 555 3.55 -16.94 10.60
N ALA A 556 3.05 -18.16 10.79
CA ALA A 556 1.95 -18.69 9.98
C ALA A 556 0.71 -17.81 10.14
N TRP A 557 0.11 -17.37 9.05
CA TRP A 557 -1.02 -16.43 9.11
C TRP A 557 -2.05 -16.78 8.05
N TYR A 558 -3.18 -17.33 8.49
CA TYR A 558 -4.33 -17.66 7.64
C TYR A 558 -5.13 -16.44 7.23
N ASN A 559 -5.27 -15.49 8.15
CA ASN A 559 -6.18 -14.37 7.97
C ASN A 559 -5.68 -13.39 6.90
N PHE A 560 -6.58 -12.64 6.27
CA PHE A 560 -6.22 -11.58 5.31
C PHE A 560 -5.99 -10.22 5.99
N ILE A 561 -6.33 -10.08 7.27
CA ILE A 561 -6.05 -8.88 8.06
C ILE A 561 -4.56 -8.76 8.40
N ALA A 562 -4.04 -7.54 8.41
CA ALA A 562 -2.69 -7.27 8.87
C ALA A 562 -2.59 -7.53 10.38
N PRO A 563 -1.53 -8.22 10.85
CA PRO A 563 -1.42 -8.63 12.25
C PRO A 563 -1.30 -7.45 13.22
N ASP A 564 -0.68 -6.34 12.81
CA ASP A 564 -0.29 -5.25 13.70
C ASP A 564 -1.16 -3.99 13.54
N ASN A 565 -2.16 -3.99 12.64
CA ASN A 565 -3.15 -2.92 12.60
C ASN A 565 -4.13 -3.07 13.78
N LYS A 566 -4.64 -1.94 14.27
CA LYS A 566 -5.73 -1.96 15.24
C LYS A 566 -6.98 -2.58 14.61
N ILE A 567 -7.80 -3.21 15.44
CA ILE A 567 -9.07 -3.79 14.98
C ILE A 567 -10.13 -2.70 14.83
N ASN A 568 -10.13 -1.72 15.73
CA ASN A 568 -11.05 -0.59 15.76
C ASN A 568 -10.29 0.75 15.99
N SER A 569 -10.94 1.89 15.74
CA SER A 569 -10.37 3.23 15.91
C SER A 569 -10.04 3.58 17.38
N SER A 570 -10.67 2.88 18.33
CA SER A 570 -10.50 3.13 19.77
C SER A 570 -9.02 3.13 20.21
N PRO A 571 -8.61 4.08 21.07
CA PRO A 571 -7.27 4.09 21.66
C PRO A 571 -6.89 2.79 22.38
N THR A 572 -7.87 2.08 22.94
CA THR A 572 -7.69 0.82 23.68
C THR A 572 -7.89 -0.44 22.84
N SER A 573 -8.22 -0.30 21.54
CA SER A 573 -8.37 -1.43 20.63
C SER A 573 -7.05 -2.20 20.51
N LYS A 574 -7.18 -3.52 20.47
CA LYS A 574 -6.08 -4.45 20.27
C LYS A 574 -5.77 -4.62 18.78
N THR A 575 -4.70 -5.35 18.50
CA THR A 575 -4.34 -5.77 17.14
C THR A 575 -4.80 -7.19 16.87
N ALA A 576 -4.86 -7.57 15.59
CA ALA A 576 -5.18 -8.96 15.22
C ALA A 576 -4.18 -9.97 15.79
N ARG A 577 -2.91 -9.57 15.99
CA ARG A 577 -1.87 -10.40 16.61
C ARG A 577 -2.20 -10.76 18.05
N ASP A 578 -2.87 -9.88 18.79
CA ASP A 578 -3.31 -10.16 20.16
C ASP A 578 -4.37 -11.28 20.22
N TYR A 579 -5.02 -11.56 19.08
CA TYR A 579 -5.97 -12.65 18.86
C TYR A 579 -5.42 -13.70 17.91
N TYR A 580 -4.10 -13.95 17.92
CA TYR A 580 -3.43 -14.80 16.93
C TYR A 580 -4.14 -16.14 16.70
N LYS A 581 -4.56 -16.82 17.78
CA LYS A 581 -5.22 -18.12 17.68
C LYS A 581 -6.60 -17.98 17.03
N GLU A 582 -7.44 -17.08 17.53
CA GLU A 582 -8.80 -16.88 17.05
C GLU A 582 -8.81 -16.39 15.60
N ALA A 583 -8.01 -15.37 15.28
CA ALA A 583 -7.91 -14.80 13.95
C ALA A 583 -7.47 -15.83 12.90
N ASN A 584 -6.67 -16.82 13.30
CA ASN A 584 -6.11 -17.84 12.40
C ASN A 584 -6.72 -19.24 12.60
N THR A 585 -7.81 -19.35 13.36
CA THR A 585 -8.59 -20.59 13.42
C THR A 585 -9.40 -20.72 12.14
N ILE A 586 -9.33 -21.90 11.50
CA ILE A 586 -10.07 -22.21 10.28
C ILE A 586 -11.08 -23.33 10.57
N LYS A 587 -12.34 -23.10 10.17
CA LYS A 587 -13.44 -24.07 10.29
C LYS A 587 -13.93 -24.46 8.90
N LEU A 588 -13.94 -25.76 8.60
CA LEU A 588 -14.45 -26.25 7.33
C LEU A 588 -15.84 -26.87 7.50
N VAL A 589 -16.69 -26.60 6.51
CA VAL A 589 -18.06 -27.09 6.40
C VAL A 589 -18.23 -27.95 5.16
N ASP A 590 -19.18 -28.88 5.22
CA ASP A 590 -19.51 -29.75 4.09
C ASP A 590 -20.43 -29.09 3.06
N SER A 591 -20.85 -29.87 2.06
CA SER A 591 -21.78 -29.45 1.02
C SER A 591 -23.08 -28.84 1.54
N GLU A 592 -23.52 -29.21 2.74
CA GLU A 592 -24.73 -28.73 3.40
C GLU A 592 -24.47 -27.49 4.26
N GLY A 593 -23.21 -27.19 4.57
CA GLY A 593 -22.81 -26.08 5.42
C GLY A 593 -22.58 -26.45 6.89
N LYS A 594 -22.45 -27.74 7.24
CA LYS A 594 -22.19 -28.21 8.60
C LYS A 594 -20.70 -28.36 8.87
N VAL A 595 -20.22 -27.84 10.00
CA VAL A 595 -18.80 -27.96 10.41
C VAL A 595 -18.41 -29.42 10.62
N TYR A 596 -17.29 -29.84 10.01
CA TYR A 596 -16.73 -31.19 10.18
C TYR A 596 -15.24 -31.21 10.51
N TYR A 597 -14.54 -30.09 10.34
CA TYR A 597 -13.11 -29.98 10.57
C TYR A 597 -12.76 -28.60 11.09
N GLN A 598 -11.79 -28.54 11.99
CA GLN A 598 -11.22 -27.30 12.50
C GLN A 598 -9.71 -27.48 12.70
N LYS A 599 -8.94 -26.45 12.37
CA LYS A 599 -7.53 -26.34 12.73
C LYS A 599 -7.18 -24.94 13.21
N ASP A 600 -6.11 -24.86 13.98
CA ASP A 600 -5.54 -23.61 14.48
C ASP A 600 -4.00 -23.67 14.45
N PRO A 601 -3.29 -22.53 14.60
CA PRO A 601 -1.84 -22.51 14.48
C PRO A 601 -1.10 -23.42 15.46
N GLU A 602 -1.65 -23.67 16.65
CA GLU A 602 -1.01 -24.51 17.66
C GLU A 602 -1.10 -25.99 17.27
N THR A 603 -2.26 -26.44 16.76
CA THR A 603 -2.39 -27.82 16.24
C THR A 603 -1.44 -28.11 15.07
N GLU A 604 -1.19 -27.12 14.20
CA GLU A 604 -0.26 -27.26 13.08
C GLU A 604 1.20 -27.28 13.52
N LYS A 605 1.55 -26.45 14.50
CA LYS A 605 2.85 -26.47 15.16
C LYS A 605 3.12 -27.83 15.80
N GLN A 606 2.14 -28.40 16.50
CA GLN A 606 2.23 -29.74 17.09
C GLN A 606 2.41 -30.83 16.01
N GLN A 607 1.65 -30.76 14.92
CA GLN A 607 1.80 -31.65 13.76
C GLN A 607 3.22 -31.59 13.19
N ASN A 608 3.81 -30.40 13.08
CA ASN A 608 5.18 -30.24 12.60
C ASN A 608 6.21 -30.92 13.52
N PHE A 609 6.10 -30.69 14.84
CA PHE A 609 7.06 -31.22 15.81
C PHE A 609 6.89 -32.72 16.08
N ALA A 610 5.68 -33.27 15.94
CA ALA A 610 5.45 -34.71 16.04
C ALA A 610 6.08 -35.49 14.87
N ASN A 611 6.39 -34.83 13.75
CA ASN A 611 6.84 -35.47 12.52
C ASN A 611 8.22 -35.00 12.04
N VAL A 612 9.10 -34.51 12.92
CA VAL A 612 10.45 -33.99 12.56
C VAL A 612 11.33 -34.95 11.73
N ASN A 613 11.06 -36.25 11.78
CA ASN A 613 11.79 -37.27 11.03
C ASN A 613 11.09 -37.66 9.70
N ASN A 614 9.97 -37.03 9.35
CA ASN A 614 9.21 -37.30 8.13
C ASN A 614 8.74 -35.99 7.50
N ALA A 615 9.58 -35.41 6.65
CA ALA A 615 9.32 -34.14 5.98
C ALA A 615 7.95 -34.12 5.27
N GLN A 616 7.58 -35.20 4.55
CA GLN A 616 6.30 -35.28 3.86
C GLN A 616 5.10 -35.13 4.82
N LYS A 617 5.15 -35.79 5.99
CA LYS A 617 4.10 -35.67 7.01
C LYS A 617 4.09 -34.31 7.70
N GLN A 618 5.22 -33.60 7.78
CA GLN A 618 5.24 -32.24 8.34
C GLN A 618 4.43 -31.28 7.49
N PHE A 619 4.50 -31.41 6.16
CA PHE A 619 3.71 -30.59 5.24
C PHE A 619 2.23 -30.94 5.18
N GLN A 620 1.79 -32.06 5.76
CA GLN A 620 0.37 -32.40 5.87
C GLN A 620 -0.28 -31.70 7.06
N THR A 621 -1.50 -31.18 6.87
CA THR A 621 -2.26 -30.54 7.96
C THR A 621 -2.56 -31.51 9.11
N SER A 622 -2.90 -30.97 10.28
CA SER A 622 -3.41 -31.78 11.41
C SER A 622 -4.67 -32.55 11.00
N ASN A 623 -4.82 -33.80 11.45
CA ASN A 623 -5.96 -34.67 11.07
C ASN A 623 -6.14 -34.85 9.54
N PHE A 624 -5.04 -34.90 8.77
CA PHE A 624 -5.04 -35.06 7.31
C PHE A 624 -5.95 -36.19 6.79
N GLU A 625 -6.02 -37.32 7.49
CA GLU A 625 -6.84 -38.46 7.09
C GLU A 625 -8.35 -38.15 7.04
N VAL A 626 -8.84 -37.20 7.84
CA VAL A 626 -10.24 -36.74 7.76
C VAL A 626 -10.49 -36.04 6.43
N LEU A 627 -9.58 -35.15 6.02
CA LEU A 627 -9.68 -34.45 4.73
C LEU A 627 -9.53 -35.41 3.56
N LYS A 628 -8.61 -36.39 3.68
CA LYS A 628 -8.40 -37.43 2.68
C LYS A 628 -9.67 -38.26 2.44
N ALA A 629 -10.32 -38.72 3.51
CA ALA A 629 -11.55 -39.49 3.43
C ALA A 629 -12.70 -38.67 2.82
N ARG A 630 -12.83 -37.39 3.21
CA ARG A 630 -13.81 -36.45 2.65
C ARG A 630 -13.58 -36.20 1.16
N MET A 631 -12.34 -35.87 0.76
CA MET A 631 -11.96 -35.66 -0.64
C MET A 631 -12.25 -36.91 -1.49
N LYS A 632 -11.88 -38.09 -1.00
CA LYS A 632 -12.18 -39.34 -1.71
C LYS A 632 -13.67 -39.52 -1.92
N LYS A 633 -14.50 -39.33 -0.89
CA LYS A 633 -15.96 -39.43 -0.99
C LYS A 633 -16.53 -38.44 -2.01
N LEU A 634 -16.03 -37.20 -1.98
CA LEU A 634 -16.43 -36.13 -2.88
C LEU A 634 -16.10 -36.48 -4.34
N LEU A 635 -14.87 -36.92 -4.61
CA LEU A 635 -14.42 -37.30 -5.94
C LEU A 635 -15.08 -38.58 -6.44
N ASP A 636 -15.31 -39.59 -5.58
CA ASP A 636 -16.03 -40.81 -5.97
C ASP A 636 -17.43 -40.48 -6.48
N LYS A 637 -18.15 -39.61 -5.75
CA LYS A 637 -19.46 -39.11 -6.19
C LYS A 637 -19.34 -38.30 -7.49
N PHE A 638 -18.40 -37.36 -7.56
CA PHE A 638 -18.22 -36.51 -8.74
C PHE A 638 -17.92 -37.31 -10.01
N TYR A 639 -17.05 -38.32 -9.91
CA TYR A 639 -16.67 -39.18 -11.04
C TYR A 639 -17.83 -40.07 -11.47
N ALA A 640 -18.61 -40.60 -10.53
CA ALA A 640 -19.82 -41.36 -10.84
C ALA A 640 -20.87 -40.47 -11.54
N ASP A 641 -21.14 -39.28 -11.00
CA ASP A 641 -22.15 -38.35 -11.52
C ASP A 641 -21.76 -37.81 -12.91
N ASN A 642 -20.47 -37.63 -13.19
CA ASN A 642 -19.96 -37.12 -14.48
C ASN A 642 -19.47 -38.22 -15.44
N LYS A 643 -19.58 -39.50 -15.06
CA LYS A 643 -19.13 -40.66 -15.86
C LYS A 643 -17.65 -40.59 -16.27
N LEU A 644 -16.80 -40.16 -15.35
CA LEU A 644 -15.36 -40.02 -15.58
C LEU A 644 -14.61 -41.31 -15.28
N SER A 645 -13.58 -41.60 -16.06
CA SER A 645 -12.64 -42.70 -15.81
C SER A 645 -11.67 -42.36 -14.68
N ALA A 646 -11.11 -43.38 -14.02
CA ALA A 646 -10.15 -43.19 -12.92
C ALA A 646 -8.85 -42.46 -13.34
N ASN A 647 -8.55 -42.42 -14.64
CA ASN A 647 -7.35 -41.78 -15.18
C ASN A 647 -7.55 -40.29 -15.48
N GLU A 648 -8.80 -39.84 -15.62
CA GLU A 648 -9.09 -38.42 -15.79
C GLU A 648 -8.75 -37.67 -14.51
N LYS A 649 -8.16 -36.48 -14.68
CA LYS A 649 -7.70 -35.65 -13.55
C LYS A 649 -8.64 -34.48 -13.30
N VAL A 650 -8.65 -34.02 -12.05
CA VAL A 650 -9.05 -32.66 -11.68
C VAL A 650 -7.76 -31.84 -11.63
N SER A 651 -7.55 -30.97 -12.63
CA SER A 651 -6.24 -30.35 -12.89
C SER A 651 -6.34 -28.83 -12.99
N TRP A 652 -5.43 -28.13 -12.33
CA TRP A 652 -5.30 -26.67 -12.38
C TRP A 652 -3.85 -26.21 -12.25
N THR A 653 -3.58 -24.99 -12.69
CA THR A 653 -2.27 -24.36 -12.59
C THR A 653 -2.18 -23.50 -11.35
N SER A 654 -1.04 -23.56 -10.67
CA SER A 654 -0.64 -22.57 -9.68
C SER A 654 0.67 -21.93 -10.13
N HIS A 655 0.81 -20.62 -9.91
CA HIS A 655 1.95 -19.84 -10.38
C HIS A 655 2.26 -18.71 -9.40
N SER A 656 3.53 -18.28 -9.32
CA SER A 656 3.86 -17.05 -8.60
C SER A 656 3.59 -15.82 -9.46
N PHE A 657 3.25 -14.75 -8.77
CA PHE A 657 3.21 -13.41 -9.32
C PHE A 657 4.62 -12.93 -9.76
N TYR A 658 5.66 -13.30 -9.01
CA TYR A 658 7.03 -12.81 -9.19
C TYR A 658 7.86 -13.70 -10.11
N THR A 659 8.72 -13.07 -10.92
CA THR A 659 9.70 -13.78 -11.77
C THR A 659 11.00 -14.11 -11.03
N ASN A 660 11.22 -13.54 -9.84
CA ASN A 660 12.44 -13.63 -9.05
C ASN A 660 12.18 -14.25 -7.67
N THR A 661 11.19 -15.13 -7.55
CA THR A 661 10.83 -15.81 -6.29
C THR A 661 12.02 -16.62 -5.75
N PRO A 662 12.39 -16.48 -4.46
CA PRO A 662 13.49 -17.23 -3.88
C PRO A 662 13.27 -18.75 -3.92
N GLN A 663 14.34 -19.55 -4.09
CA GLN A 663 14.24 -21.01 -4.20
C GLN A 663 13.57 -21.68 -2.98
N ARG A 664 13.79 -21.15 -1.77
CA ARG A 664 13.14 -21.64 -0.54
C ARG A 664 11.62 -21.49 -0.58
N ASN A 665 11.11 -20.44 -1.20
CA ASN A 665 9.68 -20.22 -1.37
C ASN A 665 9.12 -21.23 -2.37
N ILE A 666 9.81 -21.43 -3.50
CA ILE A 666 9.41 -22.42 -4.52
C ILE A 666 9.32 -23.81 -3.89
N ALA A 667 10.36 -24.24 -3.16
CA ALA A 667 10.39 -25.55 -2.51
C ALA A 667 9.26 -25.71 -1.46
N ALA A 668 8.98 -24.69 -0.65
CA ALA A 668 7.89 -24.74 0.33
C ALA A 668 6.52 -24.94 -0.34
N ILE A 669 6.29 -24.27 -1.47
CA ILE A 669 5.03 -24.39 -2.22
C ILE A 669 4.93 -25.73 -2.96
N GLU A 670 6.02 -26.25 -3.51
CA GLU A 670 6.07 -27.58 -4.12
C GLU A 670 5.70 -28.68 -3.11
N GLU A 671 6.23 -28.62 -1.89
CA GLU A 671 5.89 -29.61 -0.86
C GLU A 671 4.45 -29.46 -0.36
N ALA A 672 3.94 -28.23 -0.22
CA ALA A 672 2.54 -27.99 0.09
C ALA A 672 1.59 -28.49 -1.03
N ALA A 673 1.97 -28.36 -2.30
CA ALA A 673 1.22 -28.91 -3.43
C ALA A 673 1.17 -30.44 -3.38
N LYS A 674 2.30 -31.11 -3.09
CA LYS A 674 2.35 -32.57 -2.89
C LYS A 674 1.44 -33.04 -1.76
N ALA A 675 1.32 -32.26 -0.68
CA ALA A 675 0.38 -32.57 0.40
C ALA A 675 -1.07 -32.58 -0.11
N ILE A 676 -1.46 -31.62 -0.96
CA ILE A 676 -2.79 -31.58 -1.59
C ILE A 676 -3.00 -32.79 -2.52
N GLU A 677 -2.05 -33.08 -3.41
CA GLU A 677 -2.13 -34.21 -4.34
C GLU A 677 -2.18 -35.57 -3.61
N SER A 678 -1.62 -35.66 -2.40
CA SER A 678 -1.68 -36.88 -1.59
C SER A 678 -3.06 -37.18 -0.97
N LEU A 679 -4.04 -36.27 -1.09
CA LEU A 679 -5.43 -36.52 -0.73
C LEU A 679 -6.07 -37.59 -1.62
N ASP A 680 -5.82 -37.53 -2.93
CA ASP A 680 -6.36 -38.48 -3.88
C ASP A 680 -5.57 -38.45 -5.21
N PRO A 681 -5.22 -39.60 -5.81
CA PRO A 681 -4.44 -39.65 -7.05
C PRO A 681 -5.11 -38.99 -8.26
N ARG A 682 -6.39 -38.64 -8.19
CA ARG A 682 -7.13 -37.92 -9.25
C ARG A 682 -6.83 -36.42 -9.30
N LEU A 683 -6.19 -35.85 -8.29
CA LEU A 683 -5.80 -34.44 -8.24
C LEU A 683 -4.44 -34.22 -8.94
N GLU A 684 -4.30 -33.08 -9.63
CA GLU A 684 -3.05 -32.68 -10.27
C GLU A 684 -2.88 -31.15 -10.20
N ILE A 685 -1.75 -30.67 -9.69
CA ILE A 685 -1.41 -29.26 -9.63
C ILE A 685 -0.22 -28.98 -10.54
N LYS A 686 -0.45 -28.18 -11.58
CA LYS A 686 0.59 -27.74 -12.52
C LYS A 686 1.25 -26.46 -12.00
N LEU A 687 2.39 -26.66 -11.36
CA LEU A 687 3.23 -25.60 -10.81
C LEU A 687 4.03 -24.91 -11.93
N ILE A 688 3.79 -23.62 -12.19
CA ILE A 688 4.47 -22.84 -13.23
C ILE A 688 5.35 -21.75 -12.59
N TRP A 689 6.67 -21.98 -12.56
CA TRP A 689 7.65 -21.05 -11.99
C TRP A 689 8.89 -20.84 -12.87
N PRO A 690 9.18 -19.59 -13.29
CA PRO A 690 8.25 -18.46 -13.43
C PRO A 690 7.34 -18.65 -14.67
N ILE A 691 6.22 -17.92 -14.76
CA ILE A 691 5.56 -17.74 -16.06
C ILE A 691 6.44 -16.79 -16.87
N THR A 692 7.24 -17.34 -17.79
CA THR A 692 8.18 -16.59 -18.63
C THR A 692 7.46 -15.81 -19.73
N ASP A 693 6.30 -16.29 -20.19
CA ASP A 693 5.44 -15.55 -21.10
C ASP A 693 4.70 -14.41 -20.36
N LEU A 694 5.20 -13.20 -20.55
CA LEU A 694 4.65 -12.01 -19.92
C LEU A 694 3.19 -11.75 -20.35
N THR A 695 2.86 -11.98 -21.63
CA THR A 695 1.53 -11.71 -22.17
C THR A 695 0.51 -12.67 -21.58
N LYS A 696 0.83 -13.97 -21.56
CA LYS A 696 -0.02 -14.99 -20.94
C LYS A 696 -0.23 -14.72 -19.45
N ARG A 697 0.84 -14.41 -18.73
CA ARG A 697 0.76 -14.04 -17.31
C ARG A 697 -0.16 -12.83 -17.11
N THR A 698 -0.01 -11.80 -17.94
CA THR A 698 -0.85 -10.60 -17.84
C THR A 698 -2.31 -10.91 -18.15
N ASN A 699 -2.61 -11.71 -19.18
CA ASN A 699 -3.98 -12.14 -19.47
C ASN A 699 -4.58 -12.94 -18.30
N TYR A 700 -3.88 -13.95 -17.78
CA TYR A 700 -4.36 -14.73 -16.63
C TYR A 700 -4.73 -13.86 -15.42
N LEU A 701 -3.94 -12.83 -15.16
CA LEU A 701 -4.16 -11.90 -14.06
C LEU A 701 -5.32 -10.95 -14.36
N LEU A 702 -5.33 -10.29 -15.52
CA LEU A 702 -6.32 -9.26 -15.85
C LEU A 702 -7.70 -9.84 -16.18
N THR A 703 -7.76 -10.92 -16.96
CA THR A 703 -9.01 -11.54 -17.39
C THR A 703 -9.44 -12.68 -16.47
N LYS A 704 -8.65 -13.00 -15.44
CA LYS A 704 -8.98 -14.03 -14.44
C LYS A 704 -9.30 -15.39 -15.08
N THR A 705 -8.51 -15.80 -16.07
CA THR A 705 -8.59 -17.12 -16.69
C THR A 705 -7.56 -18.10 -16.09
N GLY A 706 -6.66 -17.62 -15.22
CA GLY A 706 -5.76 -18.46 -14.43
C GLY A 706 -6.44 -19.11 -13.21
N GLY A 707 -5.66 -19.77 -12.35
CA GLY A 707 -6.17 -20.37 -11.10
C GLY A 707 -6.16 -19.43 -9.89
N LEU A 708 -5.56 -18.25 -10.03
CA LEU A 708 -5.29 -17.32 -8.93
C LEU A 708 -5.74 -15.91 -9.33
N ASP A 709 -6.23 -15.16 -8.35
CA ASP A 709 -6.61 -13.75 -8.46
C ASP A 709 -5.60 -12.89 -7.69
N TYR A 710 -5.43 -11.65 -8.10
CA TYR A 710 -4.48 -10.72 -7.53
C TYR A 710 -5.10 -9.34 -7.28
N GLY A 711 -4.55 -8.63 -6.31
CA GLY A 711 -4.91 -7.26 -5.97
C GLY A 711 -5.03 -7.11 -4.46
N GLY A 712 -4.57 -5.97 -3.98
CA GLY A 712 -4.55 -5.63 -2.57
C GLY A 712 -4.92 -4.17 -2.40
N TRP A 713 -5.39 -3.86 -1.20
CA TRP A 713 -5.73 -2.53 -0.76
C TRP A 713 -4.82 -2.16 0.43
N GLY A 714 -4.38 -0.91 0.50
CA GLY A 714 -3.65 -0.38 1.65
C GLY A 714 -4.62 0.27 2.62
N TYR A 715 -4.43 0.14 3.93
CA TYR A 715 -5.43 0.60 4.90
C TYR A 715 -5.73 2.11 4.74
N ASP A 716 -6.99 2.46 4.54
CA ASP A 716 -7.46 3.85 4.41
C ASP A 716 -7.54 4.56 5.75
N TYR A 717 -7.70 3.80 6.82
CA TYR A 717 -7.75 4.25 8.20
C TYR A 717 -7.29 3.11 9.11
N ASN A 718 -6.97 3.43 10.36
CA ASN A 718 -6.68 2.41 11.38
C ASN A 718 -7.96 1.64 11.71
N GLY A 719 -7.91 0.32 11.57
CA GLY A 719 -9.09 -0.52 11.78
C GLY A 719 -9.29 -1.59 10.71
N ILE A 720 -9.93 -2.70 11.12
CA ILE A 720 -10.21 -3.86 10.27
C ILE A 720 -11.18 -3.56 9.12
N GLY A 721 -12.04 -2.53 9.25
CA GLY A 721 -13.05 -2.15 8.27
C GLY A 721 -12.45 -1.86 6.90
N SER A 722 -11.29 -1.19 6.82
CA SER A 722 -10.66 -0.92 5.53
C SER A 722 -10.24 -2.21 4.80
N VAL A 723 -9.86 -3.24 5.55
CA VAL A 723 -9.53 -4.54 4.97
C VAL A 723 -10.77 -5.40 4.70
N LEU A 724 -11.82 -5.29 5.53
CA LEU A 724 -13.12 -5.87 5.18
C LEU A 724 -13.61 -5.29 3.86
N ASP A 725 -13.49 -3.97 3.65
CA ASP A 725 -13.79 -3.33 2.38
C ASP A 725 -12.90 -3.90 1.26
N GLY A 726 -11.58 -3.79 1.37
CA GLY A 726 -10.64 -4.28 0.36
C GLY A 726 -10.75 -5.80 0.04
N ARG A 727 -11.38 -6.60 0.91
CA ARG A 727 -11.65 -8.03 0.67
C ARG A 727 -13.06 -8.31 0.15
N ILE A 728 -14.08 -7.67 0.72
CA ILE A 728 -15.50 -7.93 0.43
C ILE A 728 -15.97 -7.16 -0.79
N GLN A 729 -15.53 -5.91 -0.91
CA GLN A 729 -15.85 -5.00 -2.00
C GLN A 729 -15.19 -5.44 -3.30
N LYS A 730 -13.97 -5.97 -3.24
CA LYS A 730 -13.15 -6.26 -4.42
C LYS A 730 -13.90 -7.09 -5.48
N ASN A 731 -14.18 -6.47 -6.61
CA ASN A 731 -14.95 -7.03 -7.73
C ASN A 731 -16.37 -7.50 -7.35
N GLY A 732 -16.92 -7.04 -6.22
CA GLY A 732 -18.24 -7.38 -5.70
C GLY A 732 -18.43 -8.83 -5.21
N ILE A 733 -17.40 -9.69 -5.28
CA ILE A 733 -17.54 -11.13 -5.00
C ILE A 733 -17.97 -11.37 -3.55
N GLY A 734 -17.34 -10.69 -2.59
CA GLY A 734 -17.69 -10.84 -1.18
C GLY A 734 -19.15 -10.44 -0.92
N TYR A 735 -19.61 -9.32 -1.46
CA TYR A 735 -21.01 -8.91 -1.33
C TYR A 735 -22.00 -9.88 -1.99
N ALA A 736 -21.66 -10.46 -3.14
CA ALA A 736 -22.49 -11.49 -3.76
C ALA A 736 -22.59 -12.75 -2.88
N LEU A 737 -21.50 -13.14 -2.20
CA LEU A 737 -21.51 -14.25 -1.22
C LEU A 737 -22.40 -13.92 -0.02
N LEU A 738 -22.31 -12.70 0.51
CA LEU A 738 -23.16 -12.25 1.61
C LEU A 738 -24.65 -12.27 1.21
N SER A 739 -24.96 -11.85 -0.02
CA SER A 739 -26.31 -11.95 -0.60
C SER A 739 -26.79 -13.41 -0.67
N ALA A 740 -25.94 -14.34 -1.11
CA ALA A 740 -26.29 -15.76 -1.18
C ALA A 740 -26.50 -16.40 0.20
N ILE A 741 -25.70 -16.03 1.21
CA ILE A 741 -25.87 -16.49 2.59
C ILE A 741 -27.13 -15.90 3.21
N TYR A 742 -27.38 -14.60 3.02
CA TYR A 742 -28.59 -13.94 3.48
C TYR A 742 -29.85 -14.63 2.93
N ALA A 743 -29.87 -14.94 1.62
CA ALA A 743 -31.00 -15.59 0.96
C ALA A 743 -31.34 -16.99 1.50
N LYS A 744 -30.38 -17.69 2.14
CA LYS A 744 -30.63 -18.99 2.79
C LYS A 744 -31.30 -18.84 4.17
N GLY A 745 -31.20 -17.67 4.79
CA GLY A 745 -31.80 -17.34 6.09
C GLY A 745 -31.01 -17.83 7.31
N GLU A 746 -31.33 -17.26 8.47
CA GLU A 746 -30.64 -17.46 9.76
C GLU A 746 -30.61 -18.92 10.22
N ASN A 747 -31.65 -19.69 9.86
CA ASN A 747 -31.79 -21.10 10.26
C ASN A 747 -31.05 -22.09 9.35
N SER A 748 -30.38 -21.62 8.29
CA SER A 748 -29.57 -22.47 7.41
C SER A 748 -28.30 -22.96 8.12
N GLU A 749 -27.81 -24.15 7.76
CA GLU A 749 -26.59 -24.70 8.38
C GLU A 749 -25.37 -23.81 8.14
N ILE A 750 -25.26 -23.17 6.96
CA ILE A 750 -24.17 -22.23 6.68
C ILE A 750 -24.23 -21.00 7.58
N ALA A 751 -25.41 -20.46 7.87
CA ALA A 751 -25.57 -19.31 8.78
C ALA A 751 -25.28 -19.71 10.24
N LYS A 752 -25.63 -20.93 10.66
CA LYS A 752 -25.27 -21.46 11.98
C LYS A 752 -23.78 -21.73 12.14
N SER A 753 -23.11 -22.18 11.08
CA SER A 753 -21.67 -22.46 11.08
C SER A 753 -20.83 -21.18 11.01
N TYR A 754 -21.34 -20.14 10.36
CA TYR A 754 -20.70 -18.83 10.22
C TYR A 754 -21.64 -17.68 10.63
N PRO A 755 -21.98 -17.58 11.93
CA PRO A 755 -22.96 -16.62 12.43
C PRO A 755 -22.53 -15.15 12.28
N GLN A 756 -21.24 -14.84 12.39
CA GLN A 756 -20.76 -13.46 12.22
C GLN A 756 -20.86 -13.02 10.76
N ILE A 757 -20.59 -13.92 9.80
CA ILE A 757 -20.85 -13.64 8.37
C ILE A 757 -22.34 -13.36 8.12
N TYR A 758 -23.25 -14.15 8.70
CA TYR A 758 -24.68 -13.90 8.54
C TYR A 758 -25.10 -12.54 9.13
N LYS A 759 -24.65 -12.21 10.35
CA LYS A 759 -24.86 -10.89 10.98
C LYS A 759 -24.36 -9.75 10.09
N TYR A 760 -23.18 -9.91 9.51
CA TYR A 760 -22.60 -8.94 8.59
C TYR A 760 -23.39 -8.81 7.28
N ALA A 761 -23.92 -9.91 6.73
CA ALA A 761 -24.80 -9.89 5.55
C ALA A 761 -26.12 -9.14 5.83
N VAL A 762 -26.73 -9.32 7.01
CA VAL A 762 -27.92 -8.55 7.43
C VAL A 762 -27.61 -7.06 7.52
N ALA A 763 -26.45 -6.70 8.06
CA ALA A 763 -26.02 -5.30 8.15
C ALA A 763 -25.77 -4.68 6.76
N ALA A 764 -25.11 -5.42 5.85
CA ALA A 764 -24.86 -4.98 4.48
C ALA A 764 -26.18 -4.71 3.74
N LYS A 765 -27.13 -5.65 3.82
CA LYS A 765 -28.47 -5.45 3.26
C LYS A 765 -29.13 -4.16 3.76
N LYS A 766 -29.18 -3.99 5.10
CA LYS A 766 -29.77 -2.80 5.72
C LYS A 766 -29.11 -1.51 5.21
N HIS A 767 -27.79 -1.51 5.03
CA HIS A 767 -27.06 -0.36 4.53
C HIS A 767 -27.40 -0.05 3.06
N PHE A 768 -27.39 -1.06 2.17
CA PHE A 768 -27.55 -0.84 0.73
C PHE A 768 -29.01 -0.70 0.27
N ASP A 769 -29.99 -1.21 1.03
CA ASP A 769 -31.41 -1.16 0.66
C ASP A 769 -31.92 0.29 0.43
N LYS A 770 -31.37 1.27 1.16
CA LYS A 770 -31.73 2.69 0.97
C LYS A 770 -31.36 3.23 -0.42
N TYR A 771 -30.32 2.68 -1.06
CA TYR A 771 -29.92 3.05 -2.42
C TYR A 771 -30.68 2.25 -3.48
N ALA A 772 -31.01 0.99 -3.18
CA ALA A 772 -31.88 0.18 -4.03
C ALA A 772 -33.29 0.79 -4.13
N GLN A 773 -33.84 1.32 -3.04
CA GLN A 773 -35.11 2.04 -3.02
C GLN A 773 -35.11 3.31 -3.90
N LYS A 774 -33.94 3.95 -4.07
CA LYS A 774 -33.74 5.10 -4.98
C LYS A 774 -33.52 4.68 -6.43
N GLY A 775 -33.39 3.37 -6.71
CA GLY A 775 -33.09 2.84 -8.03
C GLY A 775 -31.65 3.02 -8.47
N TYR A 776 -30.72 3.30 -7.55
CA TYR A 776 -29.30 3.50 -7.88
C TYR A 776 -28.56 2.18 -8.07
N ILE A 777 -29.06 1.12 -7.42
CA ILE A 777 -28.52 -0.24 -7.44
C ILE A 777 -29.66 -1.27 -7.42
N ARG A 778 -29.35 -2.52 -7.73
CA ARG A 778 -30.24 -3.68 -7.55
C ARG A 778 -30.48 -3.95 -6.08
N LYS A 779 -31.59 -4.64 -5.78
CA LYS A 779 -31.85 -5.18 -4.44
C LYS A 779 -30.75 -6.14 -4.04
N PHE A 780 -30.36 -6.13 -2.77
CA PHE A 780 -29.25 -6.91 -2.25
C PHE A 780 -29.42 -8.42 -2.53
N GLU A 781 -30.65 -8.95 -2.44
CA GLU A 781 -30.97 -10.36 -2.66
C GLU A 781 -30.74 -10.82 -4.11
N GLU A 782 -30.71 -9.89 -5.07
CA GLU A 782 -30.44 -10.19 -6.48
C GLU A 782 -28.95 -10.36 -6.76
N TRP A 783 -28.06 -9.86 -5.89
CA TRP A 783 -26.62 -9.80 -6.15
C TRP A 783 -25.98 -11.19 -6.30
N LYS A 784 -26.52 -12.20 -5.63
CA LYS A 784 -26.13 -13.61 -5.80
C LYS A 784 -26.31 -14.13 -7.22
N ASP A 785 -27.16 -13.49 -8.02
CA ASP A 785 -27.48 -13.92 -9.39
C ASP A 785 -26.53 -13.33 -10.45
N ALA A 786 -25.52 -12.56 -10.02
CA ALA A 786 -24.50 -12.03 -10.89
C ALA A 786 -23.77 -13.14 -11.66
N THR A 787 -23.58 -12.91 -12.96
CA THR A 787 -22.84 -13.81 -13.83
C THR A 787 -21.34 -13.54 -13.77
N ASN A 788 -20.54 -14.49 -14.24
CA ASN A 788 -19.08 -14.35 -14.35
C ASN A 788 -18.63 -13.36 -15.46
N SER A 789 -19.58 -12.70 -16.13
CA SER A 789 -19.41 -11.47 -16.92
C SER A 789 -20.66 -10.59 -16.68
N PRO A 790 -20.59 -9.62 -15.76
CA PRO A 790 -21.72 -8.77 -15.35
C PRO A 790 -22.30 -7.87 -16.46
N ASP A 791 -21.49 -7.56 -17.45
CA ASP A 791 -21.78 -6.82 -18.67
C ASP A 791 -22.02 -7.76 -19.87
N PHE A 792 -22.35 -9.03 -19.59
CA PHE A 792 -22.62 -10.03 -20.61
C PHE A 792 -23.61 -9.51 -21.66
N GLY A 793 -23.18 -9.53 -22.92
CA GLY A 793 -23.98 -9.09 -24.06
C GLY A 793 -23.78 -7.63 -24.46
N ALA A 794 -22.95 -6.86 -23.73
CA ALA A 794 -22.39 -5.61 -24.24
C ALA A 794 -21.39 -5.90 -25.37
N ASP A 795 -21.29 -4.97 -26.31
CA ASP A 795 -20.31 -4.97 -27.40
C ASP A 795 -18.91 -4.52 -26.91
N ASP A 796 -18.86 -3.82 -25.77
CA ASP A 796 -17.67 -3.27 -25.12
C ASP A 796 -17.49 -3.83 -23.69
N GLN A 797 -17.13 -5.12 -23.59
CA GLN A 797 -16.98 -5.77 -22.29
C GLN A 797 -15.72 -5.33 -21.54
N HIS A 798 -15.82 -5.24 -20.22
CA HIS A 798 -14.72 -4.92 -19.33
C HIS A 798 -13.68 -6.05 -19.32
N MET A 799 -12.41 -5.68 -19.15
CA MET A 799 -11.29 -6.62 -19.14
C MET A 799 -11.35 -7.69 -18.05
N SER A 800 -12.02 -7.41 -16.91
CA SER A 800 -12.08 -8.33 -15.76
C SER A 800 -13.51 -8.45 -15.22
N PRO A 801 -13.91 -9.61 -14.65
CA PRO A 801 -15.24 -9.72 -14.07
C PRO A 801 -15.30 -8.89 -12.78
N ASP A 802 -16.10 -7.83 -12.81
CA ASP A 802 -16.43 -6.99 -11.65
C ASP A 802 -17.93 -7.03 -11.39
N LEU A 803 -18.34 -7.83 -10.41
CA LEU A 803 -19.76 -8.04 -10.07
C LEU A 803 -20.45 -6.75 -9.60
N VAL A 804 -19.69 -5.71 -9.19
CA VAL A 804 -20.26 -4.40 -8.89
C VAL A 804 -21.03 -3.85 -10.09
N ASN A 805 -20.57 -4.11 -11.32
CA ASN A 805 -21.28 -3.71 -12.54
C ASN A 805 -22.66 -4.35 -12.68
N PHE A 806 -22.88 -5.54 -12.10
CA PHE A 806 -24.20 -6.13 -12.02
C PHE A 806 -25.07 -5.40 -10.99
N PHE A 807 -24.50 -5.02 -9.85
CA PHE A 807 -25.23 -4.35 -8.76
C PHE A 807 -25.71 -2.97 -9.18
N ILE A 808 -24.86 -2.21 -9.89
CA ILE A 808 -25.11 -0.78 -10.18
C ILE A 808 -25.68 -0.52 -11.57
N GLY A 809 -25.82 -1.53 -12.43
CA GLY A 809 -26.13 -1.29 -13.83
C GLY A 809 -26.72 -2.46 -14.61
N SER A 810 -26.82 -2.23 -15.92
CA SER A 810 -27.33 -3.20 -16.88
C SER A 810 -26.86 -2.89 -18.29
N VAL A 811 -26.89 -3.92 -19.16
CA VAL A 811 -26.67 -3.75 -20.59
C VAL A 811 -27.93 -3.20 -21.25
N ILE A 812 -27.80 -2.09 -21.98
CA ILE A 812 -28.88 -1.44 -22.72
C ILE A 812 -28.52 -1.28 -24.20
N GLU A 813 -29.52 -1.17 -25.08
CA GLU A 813 -29.30 -0.81 -26.49
C GLU A 813 -29.19 0.71 -26.64
N THR A 814 -28.16 1.19 -27.33
CA THR A 814 -27.96 2.60 -27.69
C THR A 814 -27.56 2.75 -29.16
N GLN A 815 -27.66 3.96 -29.69
CA GLN A 815 -27.17 4.26 -31.04
C GLN A 815 -25.64 4.26 -31.07
N ASP A 816 -25.04 3.70 -32.12
CA ASP A 816 -23.61 3.76 -32.36
C ASP A 816 -23.22 5.21 -32.71
N PRO A 817 -22.41 5.89 -31.88
CA PRO A 817 -22.01 7.27 -32.14
C PRO A 817 -21.17 7.40 -33.41
N LYS A 818 -20.53 6.33 -33.87
CA LYS A 818 -19.73 6.30 -35.11
C LYS A 818 -20.55 5.90 -36.32
N ASN A 819 -21.70 5.24 -36.14
CA ASN A 819 -22.56 4.74 -37.22
C ASN A 819 -24.04 5.02 -36.92
N PRO A 820 -24.53 6.25 -37.16
CA PRO A 820 -25.92 6.62 -36.90
C PRO A 820 -26.92 5.64 -37.54
N GLY A 821 -27.86 5.12 -36.74
CA GLY A 821 -28.84 4.12 -37.17
C GLY A 821 -28.48 2.67 -36.82
N LYS A 822 -27.21 2.37 -36.50
CA LYS A 822 -26.80 1.08 -35.95
C LYS A 822 -27.01 1.07 -34.44
N LYS A 823 -27.73 0.07 -33.93
CA LYS A 823 -27.81 -0.17 -32.48
C LYS A 823 -26.61 -0.99 -32.02
N ILE A 824 -26.06 -0.61 -30.88
CA ILE A 824 -25.03 -1.34 -30.14
C ILE A 824 -25.50 -1.57 -28.71
N LYS A 825 -25.03 -2.64 -28.09
CA LYS A 825 -25.30 -2.95 -26.69
C LYS A 825 -24.16 -2.41 -25.84
N LYS A 826 -24.48 -1.57 -24.87
CA LYS A 826 -23.51 -0.99 -23.94
C LYS A 826 -23.95 -1.19 -22.51
N TRP A 827 -22.99 -1.41 -21.64
CA TRP A 827 -23.26 -1.35 -20.21
C TRP A 827 -23.47 0.12 -19.78
N LYS A 828 -24.48 0.37 -18.94
CA LYS A 828 -24.67 1.65 -18.24
C LYS A 828 -25.05 1.42 -16.79
N SER A 829 -24.59 2.32 -15.92
CA SER A 829 -25.08 2.37 -14.55
C SER A 829 -26.53 2.87 -14.51
N PHE A 830 -27.28 2.52 -13.46
CA PHE A 830 -28.63 3.04 -13.28
C PHE A 830 -28.63 4.54 -13.02
N VAL A 831 -27.59 5.06 -12.39
CA VAL A 831 -27.39 6.49 -12.13
C VAL A 831 -27.26 7.26 -13.45
N ASP A 832 -26.45 6.76 -14.39
CA ASP A 832 -26.32 7.36 -15.73
C ASP A 832 -27.67 7.41 -16.44
N VAL A 833 -28.42 6.30 -16.40
CA VAL A 833 -29.76 6.22 -17.01
C VAL A 833 -30.74 7.21 -16.36
N LEU A 834 -30.65 7.43 -15.05
CA LEU A 834 -31.48 8.40 -14.33
C LEU A 834 -31.07 9.84 -14.68
N ASN A 835 -29.78 10.14 -14.74
CA ASN A 835 -29.26 11.46 -15.11
C ASN A 835 -29.61 11.82 -16.55
N GLU A 836 -29.54 10.87 -17.48
CA GLU A 836 -29.98 11.06 -18.86
C GLU A 836 -31.48 11.40 -18.95
N LYS A 837 -32.32 10.74 -18.15
CA LYS A 837 -33.76 11.05 -18.07
C LYS A 837 -34.05 12.39 -17.40
N ASN A 838 -33.13 12.89 -16.58
CA ASN A 838 -33.26 14.15 -15.85
C ASN A 838 -32.52 15.31 -16.52
N GLN A 839 -32.01 15.14 -17.75
CA GLN A 839 -31.37 16.22 -18.51
C GLN A 839 -32.26 17.48 -18.53
N GLY A 840 -31.70 18.60 -18.05
CA GLY A 840 -32.41 19.88 -17.92
C GLY A 840 -32.92 20.24 -16.52
N LYS A 841 -32.73 19.36 -15.52
CA LYS A 841 -32.91 19.71 -14.09
C LYS A 841 -31.57 20.08 -13.44
N SER A 842 -31.61 20.83 -12.33
CA SER A 842 -30.46 21.52 -11.76
C SER A 842 -29.45 20.66 -10.97
N GLU A 843 -29.73 19.38 -10.70
CA GLU A 843 -28.83 18.53 -9.90
C GLU A 843 -28.63 17.15 -10.54
N GLU A 844 -27.36 16.84 -10.83
CA GLU A 844 -26.88 15.53 -11.25
C GLU A 844 -26.88 14.58 -10.05
N ILE A 845 -27.44 13.37 -10.22
CA ILE A 845 -27.38 12.34 -9.20
C ILE A 845 -25.96 11.77 -9.18
N VAL A 846 -25.31 11.81 -8.02
CA VAL A 846 -23.99 11.23 -7.81
C VAL A 846 -24.12 10.07 -6.83
N PHE A 847 -23.62 8.90 -7.22
CA PHE A 847 -23.54 7.72 -6.36
C PHE A 847 -22.28 6.92 -6.72
N ASP A 848 -21.50 6.59 -5.70
CA ASP A 848 -20.29 5.80 -5.81
C ASP A 848 -20.42 4.57 -4.89
N PHE A 849 -20.51 3.39 -5.49
CA PHE A 849 -20.63 2.14 -4.74
C PHE A 849 -19.39 1.84 -3.88
N TYR A 850 -18.19 2.19 -4.37
CA TYR A 850 -16.94 1.94 -3.64
C TYR A 850 -16.89 2.82 -2.39
N ALA A 851 -17.30 4.09 -2.49
CA ALA A 851 -17.41 4.99 -1.33
C ALA A 851 -18.42 4.47 -0.29
N GLU A 852 -19.61 4.06 -0.72
CA GLU A 852 -20.65 3.56 0.20
C GLU A 852 -20.27 2.23 0.84
N SER A 853 -19.54 1.37 0.13
CA SER A 853 -18.94 0.15 0.68
C SER A 853 -17.92 0.46 1.78
N ALA A 854 -17.02 1.42 1.55
CA ALA A 854 -16.04 1.83 2.54
C ALA A 854 -16.72 2.46 3.78
N ILE A 855 -17.75 3.28 3.58
CA ILE A 855 -18.56 3.88 4.65
C ILE A 855 -19.27 2.79 5.47
N PHE A 856 -19.87 1.79 4.82
CA PHE A 856 -20.49 0.65 5.49
C PHE A 856 -19.48 -0.08 6.38
N ASN A 857 -18.30 -0.39 5.84
CA ASN A 857 -17.28 -1.13 6.56
C ASN A 857 -16.66 -0.36 7.74
N LEU A 858 -16.43 0.94 7.56
CA LEU A 858 -16.02 1.83 8.65
C LEU A 858 -17.09 1.84 9.75
N SER A 859 -18.36 2.04 9.38
CA SER A 859 -19.45 2.07 10.35
C SER A 859 -19.62 0.73 11.08
N TYR A 860 -19.54 -0.40 10.37
CA TYR A 860 -19.67 -1.73 10.95
C TYR A 860 -18.55 -2.03 11.96
N GLN A 861 -17.32 -1.59 11.67
CA GLN A 861 -16.22 -1.68 12.63
C GLN A 861 -16.54 -0.89 13.91
N GLU A 862 -16.94 0.38 13.77
CA GLU A 862 -17.17 1.25 14.93
C GLU A 862 -18.34 0.77 15.80
N GLU A 863 -19.32 0.06 15.22
CA GLU A 863 -20.50 -0.48 15.90
C GLU A 863 -20.27 -1.86 16.57
N ASN A 864 -19.11 -2.49 16.37
CA ASN A 864 -18.80 -3.82 16.90
C ASN A 864 -17.50 -3.85 17.71
N ASN A 865 -17.40 -4.78 18.66
CA ASN A 865 -16.19 -4.95 19.47
C ASN A 865 -15.09 -5.74 18.72
N ASP A 866 -13.85 -5.63 19.20
CA ASP A 866 -12.68 -6.29 18.60
C ASP A 866 -12.87 -7.81 18.41
N GLN A 867 -13.52 -8.48 19.37
CA GLN A 867 -13.66 -9.94 19.35
C GLN A 867 -14.65 -10.42 18.28
N ASP A 868 -15.78 -9.75 18.12
CA ASP A 868 -16.76 -10.04 17.05
C ASP A 868 -16.14 -9.82 15.66
N LEU A 869 -15.37 -8.74 15.50
CA LEU A 869 -14.70 -8.41 14.25
C LEU A 869 -13.60 -9.43 13.89
N ILE A 870 -12.84 -9.91 14.89
CA ILE A 870 -11.86 -10.98 14.67
C ILE A 870 -12.55 -12.29 14.30
N GLN A 871 -13.65 -12.64 14.96
CA GLN A 871 -14.42 -13.84 14.60
C GLN A 871 -14.96 -13.73 13.17
N LEU A 872 -15.54 -12.59 12.78
CA LEU A 872 -15.96 -12.34 11.40
C LEU A 872 -14.80 -12.57 10.41
N SER A 873 -13.61 -12.04 10.68
CA SER A 873 -12.46 -12.20 9.80
C SER A 873 -11.97 -13.66 9.70
N SER A 874 -12.05 -14.43 10.79
CA SER A 874 -11.73 -15.86 10.83
C SER A 874 -12.75 -16.69 10.04
N GLU A 875 -14.04 -16.40 10.19
CA GLU A 875 -15.10 -17.04 9.41
C GLU A 875 -14.94 -16.72 7.91
N LEU A 876 -14.69 -15.46 7.56
CA LEU A 876 -14.45 -15.04 6.17
C LEU A 876 -13.19 -15.72 5.60
N SER A 877 -12.12 -15.84 6.38
CA SER A 877 -10.90 -16.54 5.95
C SER A 877 -11.16 -18.04 5.70
N SER A 878 -12.02 -18.65 6.52
CA SER A 878 -12.46 -20.03 6.34
C SER A 878 -13.26 -20.22 5.05
N LEU A 879 -14.24 -19.33 4.82
CA LEU A 879 -15.13 -19.41 3.67
C LEU A 879 -14.43 -19.06 2.36
N LEU A 880 -13.64 -17.98 2.34
CA LEU A 880 -12.98 -17.47 1.14
C LEU A 880 -11.74 -18.27 0.73
N SER A 881 -11.17 -19.07 1.64
CA SER A 881 -10.11 -20.05 1.40
C SER A 881 -8.96 -19.52 0.51
N PRO A 882 -7.89 -18.95 1.11
CA PRO A 882 -6.86 -18.19 0.38
C PRO A 882 -6.08 -19.02 -0.66
N GLY A 883 -6.16 -20.35 -0.58
CA GLY A 883 -5.47 -21.27 -1.47
C GLY A 883 -3.98 -21.36 -1.23
N LEU A 884 -3.32 -22.14 -2.08
CA LEU A 884 -1.87 -22.28 -2.08
C LEU A 884 -1.24 -21.15 -2.92
N ASN A 885 -0.60 -20.20 -2.25
CA ASN A 885 0.09 -19.06 -2.87
C ASN A 885 1.40 -18.75 -2.11
N ASP A 886 2.19 -17.76 -2.54
CA ASP A 886 3.48 -17.39 -1.93
C ASP A 886 3.40 -16.38 -0.77
N LEU A 887 2.18 -16.02 -0.33
CA LEU A 887 1.89 -15.06 0.74
C LEU A 887 1.28 -15.76 1.96
N LEU A 888 1.99 -16.76 2.47
CA LEU A 888 1.50 -17.66 3.53
C LEU A 888 1.96 -17.27 4.95
N GLN A 889 2.70 -16.18 5.07
CA GLN A 889 3.36 -15.80 6.31
C GLN A 889 3.38 -14.29 6.52
N VAL A 890 3.37 -13.90 7.80
CA VAL A 890 3.71 -12.54 8.23
C VAL A 890 5.02 -12.57 9.00
N SER A 891 5.64 -11.41 9.21
CA SER A 891 6.77 -11.31 10.12
C SER A 891 6.36 -11.70 11.54
N SER A 892 7.14 -12.56 12.19
CA SER A 892 6.98 -12.82 13.62
C SER A 892 7.34 -11.59 14.45
N SER A 893 6.90 -11.60 15.71
CA SER A 893 7.33 -10.60 16.69
C SER A 893 8.77 -10.83 17.18
N THR A 894 9.42 -11.92 16.76
CA THR A 894 10.81 -12.21 17.11
C THR A 894 11.73 -11.24 16.36
N PRO A 895 12.61 -10.51 17.07
CA PRO A 895 13.55 -9.61 16.43
C PRO A 895 14.56 -10.36 15.54
N TYR A 896 14.93 -9.74 14.42
CA TYR A 896 15.99 -10.16 13.52
C TYR A 896 17.19 -9.22 13.59
N VAL A 897 18.34 -9.68 13.10
CA VAL A 897 19.58 -8.91 13.11
C VAL A 897 19.64 -7.98 11.90
N PHE A 898 20.01 -6.74 12.14
CA PHE A 898 20.23 -5.74 11.11
C PHE A 898 21.53 -5.00 11.40
N LEU A 899 22.24 -4.57 10.35
CA LEU A 899 23.48 -3.81 10.51
C LEU A 899 23.21 -2.35 10.19
N GLN A 900 23.50 -1.49 11.16
CA GLN A 900 23.37 -0.04 11.05
C GLN A 900 24.69 0.62 11.41
N ASN A 901 25.16 1.56 10.59
CA ASN A 901 26.41 2.25 10.84
C ASN A 901 26.40 2.87 12.26
N PRO A 902 27.40 2.58 13.12
CA PRO A 902 27.37 3.00 14.51
C PRO A 902 27.38 4.52 14.70
N ASN A 903 27.79 5.27 13.67
CA ASN A 903 27.85 6.74 13.67
C ASN A 903 26.50 7.41 13.38
N ILE A 904 25.43 6.66 13.11
CA ILE A 904 24.10 7.23 12.83
C ILE A 904 23.05 6.84 13.86
N ILE A 905 22.08 7.74 14.05
CA ILE A 905 20.80 7.50 14.75
C ILE A 905 19.73 7.48 13.66
N ALA A 906 19.14 6.32 13.42
CA ALA A 906 18.05 6.11 12.49
C ALA A 906 16.84 5.64 13.31
N PRO A 907 15.88 6.53 13.62
CA PRO A 907 14.69 6.12 14.34
C PRO A 907 13.88 5.14 13.51
N ARG A 908 13.02 4.36 14.16
CA ARG A 908 12.06 3.52 13.47
C ARG A 908 10.83 4.33 13.08
N ALA A 909 10.45 4.27 11.81
CA ALA A 909 9.13 4.64 11.34
C ALA A 909 8.21 3.41 11.36
N SER A 910 6.90 3.60 11.61
CA SER A 910 5.94 2.50 11.69
C SER A 910 4.65 2.70 10.91
N ASP A 911 4.30 3.94 10.54
CA ASP A 911 2.95 4.24 10.05
C ASP A 911 2.96 5.18 8.83
N THR A 912 3.38 6.45 9.00
CA THR A 912 3.19 7.52 8.00
C THR A 912 3.98 7.31 6.69
N TYR A 913 5.15 6.67 6.76
CA TYR A 913 6.09 6.55 5.63
C TYR A 913 6.34 5.12 5.17
N GLY A 914 5.43 4.18 5.46
CA GLY A 914 5.56 2.78 5.00
C GLY A 914 6.85 2.10 5.47
N ASP A 915 7.15 2.22 6.77
CA ASP A 915 8.37 1.75 7.45
C ASP A 915 9.70 2.37 6.97
N TYR A 916 9.66 3.31 6.02
CA TYR A 916 10.83 4.09 5.62
C TYR A 916 11.09 5.25 6.58
N VAL A 917 12.37 5.50 6.87
CA VAL A 917 12.81 6.57 7.76
C VAL A 917 13.31 7.74 6.91
N PRO A 918 12.66 8.91 6.94
CA PRO A 918 13.10 10.07 6.19
C PRO A 918 14.57 10.45 6.44
N PRO A 919 15.34 10.85 5.42
CA PRO A 919 16.77 11.14 5.57
C PRO A 919 17.05 12.30 6.53
N ASP A 920 16.14 13.27 6.57
CA ASP A 920 16.23 14.44 7.45
C ASP A 920 15.92 14.11 8.92
N MET A 921 15.44 12.91 9.21
CA MET A 921 15.21 12.38 10.56
C MET A 921 16.32 11.40 10.99
N ILE A 922 17.31 11.16 10.12
CA ILE A 922 18.51 10.39 10.46
C ILE A 922 19.61 11.38 10.88
N PHE A 923 20.16 11.17 12.07
CA PHE A 923 21.18 12.05 12.64
C PHE A 923 22.56 11.41 12.64
N ILE A 924 23.59 12.22 12.39
CA ILE A 924 24.99 11.83 12.38
C ILE A 924 25.58 12.14 13.77
N LYS A 925 25.79 11.10 14.59
CA LYS A 925 26.17 11.24 16.01
C LYS A 925 27.38 12.15 16.23
N PRO A 926 28.52 11.98 15.51
CA PRO A 926 29.69 12.82 15.75
C PRO A 926 29.43 14.31 15.46
N LEU A 927 28.60 14.61 14.45
CA LEU A 927 28.24 15.99 14.11
C LEU A 927 27.26 16.58 15.12
N MET A 928 26.31 15.78 15.61
CA MET A 928 25.37 16.21 16.66
C MET A 928 26.09 16.51 17.97
N GLU A 929 27.03 15.66 18.39
CA GLU A 929 27.87 15.90 19.57
C GLU A 929 28.73 17.16 19.42
N LYS A 930 29.30 17.37 18.22
CA LYS A 930 30.05 18.59 17.90
C LYS A 930 29.18 19.85 18.00
N ALA A 931 27.96 19.80 17.47
CA ALA A 931 27.01 20.91 17.53
C ALA A 931 26.57 21.21 18.98
N LYS A 932 26.30 20.18 19.79
CA LYS A 932 25.97 20.35 21.22
C LYS A 932 27.10 21.04 21.99
N LYS A 933 28.33 20.58 21.82
CA LYS A 933 29.51 21.20 22.46
C LYS A 933 29.72 22.66 22.04
N ALA A 934 29.51 22.99 20.76
CA ALA A 934 29.61 24.37 20.29
C ALA A 934 28.58 25.28 20.99
N ASN A 935 27.34 24.81 21.14
CA ASN A 935 26.29 25.55 21.83
C ASN A 935 26.54 25.72 23.34
N GLU A 936 27.16 24.73 23.99
CA GLU A 936 27.54 24.81 25.42
C GLU A 936 28.67 25.81 25.67
N ILE A 937 29.54 26.06 24.68
CA ILE A 937 30.70 26.96 24.79
C ILE A 937 30.32 28.44 24.52
N GLY A 938 29.14 28.71 23.97
CA GLY A 938 28.64 30.07 23.74
C GLY A 938 29.25 30.78 22.52
N ASP A 939 29.92 30.05 21.63
CA ASP A 939 30.37 30.56 20.33
C ASP A 939 29.17 30.65 19.37
N ASN A 940 28.42 31.75 19.46
CA ASN A 940 27.46 32.18 18.43
C ASN A 940 28.15 33.05 17.38
#